data_AF-A0A6B2H5D4-F1
#
_entry.id   AF-A0A6B2H5D4-F1
#
_cell.length_a   1.000
_cell.length_b   1.000
_cell.length_c   1.000
_cell.angle_alpha   90.00
_cell.angle_beta   90.00
_cell.angle_gamma   90.00
#
_symmetry.space_group_name_H-M   'P 1'
#
loop_
_entity.id
_entity.type
_entity.pdbx_description
1 polymer ?
#
loop_
_entity_poly.entity_id
_entity_poly.type
_entity_poly.pdbx_seq_one_letter_code
_entity_poly.pdbx_strand_id
1 'polypeptide(L)'
;MENLELNKFYQNIQQEIRSEQLSEEEGGTLEQIFTQAAVNLLSDGGETENVRVCYDEKVLKTGIQHKINAYALSDNYETLDLFITIYNGTDEFTRVFKDEIDKAAKRVTNFFRNAVYKDYVHEIEESSEIFDLAHTLGDSKELKDGLVRVNVFILTDGVYPGEHIANQAISGYPIYYRVVDLNYLYNISEKSHVPIEINFKEDGFQVPCIYTPTENTEYQSYLAIISGDALVNIYERFGSRLLEQNVRSFLQFTGKINKGIRKTILTEPHMFLAFNNGLAATAEEIHLEPLPNGTGNSVAWVKDFQIVNGGQTTASIYHTWKKDKANVSGIFVQVKLNVVKNKENFNTVVARIAEYANTQNKISASDLSSNNVNHILLEKLSRTIWAPPVSGKSQQTRWFYDRARGQYKTAMLKEGFTQAKRRAFELKNPKSQVLTKEDLAKYINTYKEVYDGKKLVIGPHFVVRGNQKNYVQFMHQNFSSTPDNIYFEDMVAKAILFRASEKVYGVKPNAIGDMRYITVPYTIAWLGYKLGYKLDLYKIWKAQSISESLREKLREIMICVENYIKVHAPGSLYGEWAKKEDCWNAIKEQDFGIYFHSINDDLEIKGQGYKRVKITEDEMVSAEVKALQERLQSVHPKTWEKIEEWGRATGKLTPYQRTMARTIGANFSRNRKLSDIEFDNGQQILDFAISEASEIFFDMEEYFETDSAIVTVKPEISLELVQAIVKWDKKNKKLREFEYRFMADLADGKKPLTENNIGLAMRNYDKVKRWGFQLN
;
A
#
# COMPACT_ATOMS: atom_id res chain seq x y z
N MET A 1 -4.62 -26.99 6.43
CA MET A 1 -5.04 -25.80 5.66
C MET A 1 -4.05 -24.65 5.85
N GLU A 2 -3.69 -24.26 7.09
CA GLU A 2 -2.69 -23.20 7.36
C GLU A 2 -1.36 -23.32 6.58
N ASN A 3 -0.77 -24.52 6.51
CA ASN A 3 0.53 -24.71 5.84
C ASN A 3 0.45 -24.52 4.29
N LEU A 4 -0.73 -24.71 3.68
CA LEU A 4 -0.92 -24.50 2.25
C LEU A 4 -1.03 -23.00 1.92
N GLU A 5 -1.70 -22.22 2.78
CA GLU A 5 -1.85 -20.78 2.62
C GLU A 5 -0.53 -20.04 2.88
N LEU A 6 0.21 -20.45 3.90
CA LEU A 6 1.54 -19.93 4.20
C LEU A 6 2.52 -20.19 3.04
N ASN A 7 2.48 -21.39 2.43
CA ASN A 7 3.27 -21.70 1.25
C ASN A 7 2.88 -20.84 0.05
N LYS A 8 1.59 -20.62 -0.20
CA LYS A 8 1.14 -19.72 -1.27
C LYS A 8 1.62 -18.29 -1.04
N PHE A 9 1.55 -17.80 0.20
CA PHE A 9 2.05 -16.49 0.57
C PHE A 9 3.56 -16.36 0.32
N TYR A 10 4.34 -17.34 0.79
CA TYR A 10 5.79 -17.40 0.54
C TYR A 10 6.11 -17.39 -0.95
N GLN A 11 5.44 -18.22 -1.75
CA GLN A 11 5.63 -18.25 -3.20
C GLN A 11 5.27 -16.91 -3.87
N ASN A 12 4.21 -16.24 -3.42
CA ASN A 12 3.86 -14.91 -3.93
C ASN A 12 4.96 -13.89 -3.58
N ILE A 13 5.44 -13.85 -2.34
CA ILE A 13 6.55 -12.96 -1.93
C ILE A 13 7.81 -13.24 -2.75
N GLN A 14 8.19 -14.51 -2.92
CA GLN A 14 9.38 -14.86 -3.70
C GLN A 14 9.21 -14.50 -5.18
N GLN A 15 8.02 -14.64 -5.76
CA GLN A 15 7.74 -14.19 -7.11
C GLN A 15 7.82 -12.66 -7.24
N GLU A 16 7.30 -11.92 -6.26
CA GLU A 16 7.40 -10.46 -6.23
C GLU A 16 8.85 -10.00 -6.16
N ILE A 17 9.64 -10.58 -5.25
CA ILE A 17 11.07 -10.26 -5.10
C ILE A 17 11.85 -10.57 -6.39
N ARG A 18 11.63 -11.74 -6.99
CA ARG A 18 12.30 -12.12 -8.25
C ARG A 18 11.87 -11.22 -9.42
N SER A 19 10.60 -10.84 -9.48
CA SER A 19 10.06 -9.93 -10.50
C SER A 19 10.66 -8.52 -10.36
N GLU A 20 10.77 -8.02 -9.13
CA GLU A 20 11.37 -6.73 -8.82
C GLU A 20 12.86 -6.71 -9.21
N GLN A 21 13.60 -7.77 -8.87
CA GLN A 21 15.00 -7.94 -9.29
C GLN A 21 15.19 -7.90 -10.81
N LEU A 22 14.28 -8.51 -11.58
CA LEU A 22 14.33 -8.52 -13.06
C LEU A 22 13.97 -7.16 -13.67
N SER A 23 13.24 -6.32 -12.93
CA SER A 23 12.78 -5.00 -13.38
C SER A 23 13.75 -3.86 -13.04
N GLU A 24 14.63 -4.07 -12.06
CA GLU A 24 15.70 -3.14 -11.72
C GLU A 24 16.92 -3.38 -12.64
N GLU A 25 17.20 -2.41 -13.53
CA GLU A 25 18.36 -2.45 -14.44
C GLU A 25 19.72 -2.49 -13.69
N GLU A 26 19.76 -2.20 -12.39
CA GLU A 26 20.98 -2.15 -11.56
C GLU A 26 21.10 -3.24 -10.46
N GLY A 27 20.17 -4.20 -10.36
CA GLY A 27 20.37 -5.46 -9.63
C GLY A 27 20.61 -5.36 -8.11
N GLY A 28 19.59 -4.98 -7.33
CA GLY A 28 19.60 -5.20 -5.88
C GLY A 28 19.75 -6.67 -5.50
N THR A 29 20.39 -6.97 -4.35
CA THR A 29 20.46 -8.36 -3.87
C THR A 29 19.07 -8.79 -3.41
N LEU A 30 18.73 -10.07 -3.61
CA LEU A 30 17.43 -10.63 -3.18
C LEU A 30 17.14 -10.35 -1.70
N GLU A 31 18.19 -10.33 -0.87
CA GLU A 31 18.09 -10.00 0.55
C GLU A 31 17.66 -8.54 0.79
N GLN A 32 18.19 -7.58 0.03
CA GLN A 32 17.82 -6.17 0.14
C GLN A 32 16.37 -5.94 -0.31
N ILE A 33 15.95 -6.58 -1.40
CA ILE A 33 14.58 -6.51 -1.91
C ILE A 33 13.62 -7.14 -0.89
N PHE A 34 13.96 -8.31 -0.31
CA PHE A 34 13.19 -8.91 0.78
C PHE A 34 13.12 -7.99 2.00
N THR A 35 14.24 -7.36 2.38
CA THR A 35 14.27 -6.39 3.50
C THR A 35 13.26 -5.27 3.25
N GLN A 36 13.27 -4.68 2.05
CA GLN A 36 12.34 -3.62 1.68
C GLN A 36 10.88 -4.10 1.73
N ALA A 37 10.58 -5.29 1.20
CA ALA A 37 9.24 -5.87 1.24
C ALA A 37 8.75 -6.12 2.69
N ALA A 38 9.59 -6.72 3.53
CA ALA A 38 9.27 -7.00 4.93
C ALA A 38 9.11 -5.72 5.77
N VAL A 39 10.00 -4.73 5.57
CA VAL A 39 9.89 -3.41 6.20
C VAL A 39 8.63 -2.69 5.76
N ASN A 40 8.27 -2.77 4.47
CA ASN A 40 7.03 -2.20 3.98
C ASN A 40 5.85 -2.84 4.70
N LEU A 41 5.80 -4.18 4.81
CA LEU A 41 4.75 -4.90 5.56
C LEU A 41 4.70 -4.50 7.04
N LEU A 42 5.84 -4.26 7.70
CA LEU A 42 5.89 -3.81 9.09
C LEU A 42 5.43 -2.35 9.23
N SER A 43 5.86 -1.47 8.33
CA SER A 43 5.38 -0.07 8.31
C SER A 43 3.89 -0.01 8.05
N ASP A 44 3.43 -0.89 7.19
CA ASP A 44 2.05 -1.17 6.92
C ASP A 44 1.32 -1.70 8.17
N GLY A 45 1.91 -2.60 8.93
CA GLY A 45 1.37 -3.05 10.22
C GLY A 45 1.35 -1.97 11.30
N GLY A 46 1.91 -0.78 11.06
CA GLY A 46 2.09 0.26 12.08
C GLY A 46 3.19 -0.08 13.10
N GLU A 47 4.02 -1.09 12.82
CA GLU A 47 5.06 -1.59 13.73
C GLU A 47 6.29 -0.68 13.76
N THR A 48 6.50 0.08 12.69
CA THR A 48 7.63 0.98 12.50
C THR A 48 7.24 2.10 11.54
N GLU A 49 7.91 3.24 11.59
CA GLU A 49 7.67 4.36 10.67
C GLU A 49 8.98 4.93 10.16
N ASN A 50 8.97 5.53 8.96
CA ASN A 50 10.13 6.21 8.37
C ASN A 50 11.39 5.33 8.26
N VAL A 51 11.22 4.03 7.99
CA VAL A 51 12.34 3.11 7.84
C VAL A 51 13.17 3.47 6.60
N ARG A 52 14.48 3.52 6.79
CA ARG A 52 15.48 3.71 5.75
C ARG A 52 16.19 2.38 5.54
N VAL A 53 15.99 1.76 4.38
CA VAL A 53 16.76 0.58 3.98
C VAL A 53 18.18 1.01 3.65
N CYS A 54 19.14 0.38 4.29
CA CYS A 54 20.57 0.64 4.11
C CYS A 54 21.38 -0.61 4.46
N TYR A 55 22.31 -0.98 3.60
CA TYR A 55 23.07 -2.21 3.78
C TYR A 55 24.52 -1.91 4.16
N ASP A 56 24.96 -2.46 5.29
CA ASP A 56 26.35 -2.40 5.74
C ASP A 56 26.76 -3.73 6.39
N GLU A 57 27.90 -4.27 5.97
CA GLU A 57 28.44 -5.54 6.44
C GLU A 57 29.97 -5.52 6.46
N LYS A 58 30.56 -5.73 7.65
CA LYS A 58 32.02 -5.78 7.84
C LYS A 58 32.47 -7.21 8.10
N VAL A 59 33.39 -7.67 7.27
CA VAL A 59 33.94 -9.03 7.30
C VAL A 59 35.40 -9.00 7.77
N LEU A 60 35.69 -9.70 8.87
CA LEU A 60 37.07 -9.95 9.31
C LEU A 60 37.54 -11.34 8.84
N LYS A 61 38.85 -11.62 8.96
CA LYS A 61 39.42 -12.94 8.62
C LYS A 61 38.76 -14.12 9.36
N THR A 62 38.13 -13.86 10.52
CA THR A 62 37.40 -14.84 11.34
C THR A 62 35.91 -14.93 11.00
N GLY A 63 35.43 -14.16 10.02
CA GLY A 63 34.03 -14.07 9.60
C GLY A 63 33.39 -12.68 9.80
N ILE A 64 32.11 -12.59 9.50
CA ILE A 64 31.30 -11.37 9.55
C ILE A 64 31.19 -10.86 10.99
N GLN A 65 31.66 -9.63 11.23
CA GLN A 65 31.72 -9.01 12.55
C GLN A 65 30.42 -8.29 12.92
N HIS A 66 29.84 -7.55 11.97
CA HIS A 66 28.54 -6.90 12.11
C HIS A 66 27.78 -6.85 10.78
N LYS A 67 26.49 -6.53 10.86
CA LYS A 67 25.60 -6.42 9.70
C LYS A 67 24.36 -5.60 10.08
N ILE A 68 23.88 -4.75 9.17
CA ILE A 68 22.59 -4.06 9.25
C ILE A 68 21.97 -3.92 7.86
N ASN A 69 20.64 -3.95 7.79
CA ASN A 69 19.86 -3.93 6.55
C ASN A 69 18.90 -2.74 6.45
N ALA A 70 18.47 -2.17 7.58
CA ALA A 70 17.70 -0.93 7.62
C ALA A 70 17.75 -0.31 9.03
N TYR A 71 17.33 0.95 9.15
CA TYR A 71 17.04 1.57 10.45
C TYR A 71 15.85 2.54 10.36
N ALA A 72 15.22 2.81 11.50
CA ALA A 72 14.33 3.95 11.67
C ALA A 72 14.67 4.68 12.96
N LEU A 73 14.71 6.00 12.91
CA LEU A 73 14.95 6.83 14.07
C LEU A 73 13.70 7.68 14.31
N SER A 74 13.15 7.61 15.52
CA SER A 74 11.98 8.40 15.87
C SER A 74 12.32 9.90 15.88
N ASP A 75 11.35 10.73 15.48
CA ASP A 75 11.51 12.19 15.41
C ASP A 75 11.92 12.85 16.73
N ASN A 76 11.57 12.23 17.86
CA ASN A 76 11.91 12.67 19.21
C ASN A 76 13.22 12.06 19.74
N TYR A 77 13.93 11.29 18.91
CA TYR A 77 15.16 10.58 19.23
C TYR A 77 15.05 9.56 20.37
N GLU A 78 13.84 9.19 20.81
CA GLU A 78 13.64 8.28 21.93
C GLU A 78 13.76 6.80 21.55
N THR A 79 13.50 6.45 20.30
CA THR A 79 13.49 5.06 19.82
C THR A 79 14.29 4.95 18.52
N LEU A 80 15.19 3.97 18.50
CA LEU A 80 15.94 3.56 17.32
C LEU A 80 15.57 2.13 16.97
N ASP A 81 15.00 1.92 15.79
CA ASP A 81 14.72 0.60 15.25
C ASP A 81 15.84 0.20 14.29
N LEU A 82 16.42 -0.97 14.50
CA LEU A 82 17.48 -1.55 13.67
C LEU A 82 16.96 -2.85 13.06
N PHE A 83 17.21 -3.05 11.78
CA PHE A 83 16.73 -4.23 11.06
C PHE A 83 17.92 -5.02 10.53
N ILE A 84 17.88 -6.34 10.71
CA ILE A 84 18.84 -7.28 10.14
C ILE A 84 18.09 -8.43 9.49
N THR A 85 18.55 -8.87 8.32
CA THR A 85 17.86 -9.85 7.49
C THR A 85 18.63 -11.17 7.40
N ILE A 86 17.89 -12.26 7.56
CA ILE A 86 18.28 -13.65 7.30
C ILE A 86 17.41 -14.15 6.14
N TYR A 87 17.97 -14.16 4.93
CA TYR A 87 17.26 -14.55 3.72
C TYR A 87 17.82 -15.84 3.15
N ASN A 88 16.98 -16.87 3.04
CA ASN A 88 17.35 -18.19 2.52
C ASN A 88 17.01 -18.35 1.03
N GLY A 89 15.94 -17.72 0.55
CA GLY A 89 15.60 -17.66 -0.89
C GLY A 89 15.30 -19.01 -1.55
N THR A 90 14.92 -20.02 -0.77
CA THR A 90 14.62 -21.39 -1.24
C THR A 90 13.23 -21.47 -1.89
N ASP A 91 12.94 -22.52 -2.66
CA ASP A 91 11.62 -22.67 -3.32
C ASP A 91 10.48 -22.99 -2.33
N GLU A 92 10.81 -23.61 -1.21
CA GLU A 92 9.94 -23.79 -0.04
C GLU A 92 10.53 -23.08 1.17
N PHE A 93 9.69 -22.54 2.06
CA PHE A 93 10.20 -21.89 3.25
C PHE A 93 10.84 -22.91 4.20
N THR A 94 11.93 -22.51 4.82
CA THR A 94 12.73 -23.37 5.70
C THR A 94 12.61 -22.95 7.15
N ARG A 95 12.94 -23.86 8.06
CA ARG A 95 13.06 -23.54 9.49
C ARG A 95 14.38 -22.80 9.72
N VAL A 96 14.33 -21.67 10.41
CA VAL A 96 15.52 -20.96 10.90
C VAL A 96 15.89 -21.47 12.29
N PHE A 97 17.17 -21.72 12.52
CA PHE A 97 17.66 -22.22 13.80
C PHE A 97 18.02 -21.10 14.77
N LYS A 98 17.97 -21.39 16.07
CA LYS A 98 18.31 -20.43 17.13
C LYS A 98 19.72 -19.85 16.97
N ASP A 99 20.68 -20.67 16.55
CA ASP A 99 22.06 -20.22 16.33
C ASP A 99 22.17 -19.14 15.24
N GLU A 100 21.30 -19.18 14.22
CA GLU A 100 21.28 -18.17 13.15
C GLU A 100 20.69 -16.85 13.65
N ILE A 101 19.61 -16.95 14.44
CA ILE A 101 18.96 -15.81 15.11
C ILE A 101 19.93 -15.14 16.09
N ASP A 102 20.58 -15.91 16.96
CA ASP A 102 21.55 -15.40 17.94
C ASP A 102 22.76 -14.76 17.24
N LYS A 103 23.20 -15.33 16.10
CA LYS A 103 24.27 -14.76 15.28
C LYS A 103 23.84 -13.44 14.63
N ALA A 104 22.62 -13.34 14.12
CA ALA A 104 22.08 -12.10 13.58
C ALA A 104 21.95 -11.02 14.66
N ALA A 105 21.35 -11.37 15.81
CA ALA A 105 21.25 -10.50 16.98
C ALA A 105 22.62 -9.94 17.40
N LYS A 106 23.64 -10.80 17.48
CA LYS A 106 25.02 -10.39 17.80
C LYS A 106 25.62 -9.45 16.76
N ARG A 107 25.38 -9.69 15.47
CA ARG A 107 25.92 -8.86 14.37
C ARG A 107 25.35 -7.44 14.37
N VAL A 108 24.04 -7.28 14.43
CA VAL A 108 23.40 -5.94 14.46
C VAL A 108 23.71 -5.20 15.76
N THR A 109 23.85 -5.94 16.85
CA THR A 109 24.31 -5.41 18.13
C THR A 109 25.75 -4.90 18.08
N ASN A 110 26.66 -5.63 17.43
CA ASN A 110 28.03 -5.18 17.22
C ASN A 110 28.07 -3.93 16.35
N PHE A 111 27.21 -3.85 15.32
CA PHE A 111 27.04 -2.64 14.53
C PHE A 111 26.64 -1.45 15.42
N PHE A 112 25.56 -1.60 16.22
CA PHE A 112 25.11 -0.54 17.13
C PHE A 112 26.20 -0.13 18.12
N ARG A 113 26.88 -1.10 18.74
CA ARG A 113 27.99 -0.83 19.65
C ARG A 113 29.07 0.00 18.98
N ASN A 114 29.49 -0.39 17.78
CA ASN A 114 30.51 0.32 17.02
C ASN A 114 30.03 1.75 16.69
N ALA A 115 28.81 1.91 16.20
CA ALA A 115 28.21 3.21 15.86
C ALA A 115 28.10 4.19 17.05
N VAL A 116 27.92 3.70 18.27
CA VAL A 116 27.91 4.56 19.47
C VAL A 116 29.32 5.07 19.84
N TYR A 117 30.37 4.32 19.50
CA TYR A 117 31.75 4.72 19.74
C TYR A 117 32.29 5.55 18.58
N LYS A 118 32.89 6.72 18.90
CA LYS A 118 33.34 7.70 17.90
C LYS A 118 34.31 7.14 16.88
N ASP A 119 35.13 6.16 17.26
CA ASP A 119 36.16 5.60 16.39
C ASP A 119 35.58 4.93 15.13
N TYR A 120 34.35 4.40 15.20
CA TYR A 120 33.74 3.72 14.05
C TYR A 120 33.35 4.69 12.93
N VAL A 121 32.98 5.93 13.24
CA VAL A 121 32.66 6.96 12.25
C VAL A 121 33.87 7.26 11.35
N HIS A 122 35.08 7.15 11.90
CA HIS A 122 36.33 7.33 11.15
C HIS A 122 36.75 6.10 10.32
N GLU A 123 36.15 4.93 10.57
CA GLU A 123 36.38 3.70 9.82
C GLU A 123 35.38 3.48 8.68
N ILE A 124 34.24 4.18 8.72
CA ILE A 124 33.21 4.13 7.68
C ILE A 124 33.52 5.22 6.65
N GLU A 125 33.41 4.89 5.37
CA GLU A 125 33.47 5.91 4.32
C GLU A 125 32.32 6.91 4.50
N GLU A 126 32.61 8.22 4.42
CA GLU A 126 31.57 9.27 4.46
C GLU A 126 30.50 9.06 3.37
N SER A 127 30.85 8.30 2.34
CA SER A 127 29.95 7.81 1.31
C SER A 127 29.23 6.50 1.67
N SER A 128 28.97 6.21 2.94
CA SER A 128 28.18 5.05 3.38
C SER A 128 26.74 5.45 3.72
N GLU A 129 25.75 4.64 3.33
CA GLU A 129 24.33 4.89 3.68
C GLU A 129 24.11 4.84 5.20
N ILE A 130 25.02 4.17 5.90
CA ILE A 130 25.03 4.03 7.35
C ILE A 130 25.80 5.15 8.06
N PHE A 131 26.56 5.97 7.32
CA PHE A 131 27.37 7.04 7.89
C PHE A 131 26.50 8.05 8.65
N ASP A 132 25.33 8.44 8.10
CA ASP A 132 24.38 9.36 8.76
C ASP A 132 24.00 8.82 10.16
N LEU A 133 23.63 7.54 10.24
CA LEU A 133 23.25 6.91 11.50
C LEU A 133 24.43 6.80 12.46
N ALA A 134 25.58 6.32 11.98
CA ALA A 134 26.78 6.13 12.80
C ALA A 134 27.32 7.47 13.33
N HIS A 135 27.39 8.49 12.49
CA HIS A 135 27.78 9.84 12.87
C HIS A 135 26.78 10.44 13.87
N THR A 136 25.47 10.32 13.61
CA THR A 136 24.44 10.82 14.53
C THR A 136 24.54 10.13 15.90
N LEU A 137 24.74 8.81 15.94
CA LEU A 137 24.95 8.06 17.19
C LEU A 137 26.25 8.42 17.90
N GLY A 138 27.33 8.69 17.15
CA GLY A 138 28.65 9.00 17.67
C GLY A 138 28.80 10.43 18.21
N ASP A 139 28.16 11.42 17.59
CA ASP A 139 28.42 12.84 17.85
C ASP A 139 27.22 13.64 18.38
N SER A 140 25.97 13.21 18.17
CA SER A 140 24.81 13.95 18.66
C SER A 140 24.61 13.75 20.17
N LYS A 141 24.88 14.80 20.95
CA LYS A 141 24.62 14.81 22.39
C LYS A 141 23.12 14.74 22.69
N GLU A 142 22.29 15.40 21.88
CA GLU A 142 20.83 15.36 22.01
C GLU A 142 20.26 13.95 21.82
N LEU A 143 20.80 13.19 20.85
CA LEU A 143 20.38 11.81 20.64
C LEU A 143 20.88 10.91 21.76
N LYS A 144 22.12 11.05 22.21
CA LYS A 144 22.65 10.25 23.33
C LYS A 144 21.86 10.44 24.63
N ASP A 145 21.48 11.69 24.92
CA ASP A 145 20.70 12.00 26.12
C ASP A 145 19.19 11.68 25.93
N GLY A 146 18.72 11.66 24.69
CA GLY A 146 17.31 11.44 24.32
C GLY A 146 16.92 9.98 24.05
N LEU A 147 17.87 9.13 23.64
CA LEU A 147 17.63 7.74 23.23
C LEU A 147 17.27 6.87 24.43
N VAL A 148 16.02 6.40 24.45
CA VAL A 148 15.45 5.62 25.56
C VAL A 148 15.56 4.12 25.29
N ARG A 149 15.43 3.69 24.03
CA ARG A 149 15.46 2.26 23.65
C ARG A 149 15.93 2.04 22.23
N VAL A 150 16.48 0.84 22.01
CA VAL A 150 16.82 0.32 20.69
C VAL A 150 16.01 -0.95 20.45
N ASN A 151 15.22 -1.00 19.39
CA ASN A 151 14.55 -2.22 18.97
C ASN A 151 15.36 -2.85 17.83
N VAL A 152 15.52 -4.16 17.87
CA VAL A 152 16.20 -4.95 16.85
C VAL A 152 15.19 -5.90 16.24
N PHE A 153 14.88 -5.70 14.97
CA PHE A 153 14.02 -6.55 14.16
C PHE A 153 14.88 -7.50 13.32
N ILE A 154 14.77 -8.80 13.58
CA ILE A 154 15.44 -9.87 12.84
C ILE A 154 14.43 -10.41 11.83
N LEU A 155 14.56 -9.99 10.58
CA LEU A 155 13.68 -10.35 9.48
C LEU A 155 14.12 -11.68 8.88
N THR A 156 13.17 -12.58 8.63
CA THR A 156 13.48 -13.83 7.92
C THR A 156 12.34 -14.30 7.02
N ASP A 157 12.71 -14.89 5.89
CA ASP A 157 11.79 -15.54 4.95
C ASP A 157 11.46 -17.00 5.35
N GLY A 158 12.06 -17.49 6.44
CA GLY A 158 11.77 -18.79 7.04
C GLY A 158 10.88 -18.71 8.29
N VAL A 159 10.63 -19.86 8.92
CA VAL A 159 9.83 -19.99 10.14
C VAL A 159 10.72 -20.21 11.35
N TYR A 160 10.47 -19.49 12.43
CA TYR A 160 11.22 -19.62 13.69
C TYR A 160 10.30 -20.01 14.85
N PRO A 161 10.31 -21.29 15.30
CA PRO A 161 9.47 -21.74 16.41
C PRO A 161 10.15 -21.58 17.79
N GLY A 162 11.28 -20.89 17.87
CA GLY A 162 12.04 -20.75 19.12
C GLY A 162 11.49 -19.66 20.04
N GLU A 163 11.98 -19.65 21.27
CA GLU A 163 11.58 -18.67 22.30
C GLU A 163 12.14 -17.27 22.03
N HIS A 164 11.55 -16.28 22.70
CA HIS A 164 12.01 -14.90 22.66
C HIS A 164 13.49 -14.76 23.07
N ILE A 165 14.23 -13.91 22.36
CA ILE A 165 15.59 -13.55 22.72
C ILE A 165 15.54 -12.62 23.93
N ALA A 166 16.34 -12.90 24.96
CA ALA A 166 16.44 -12.06 26.14
C ALA A 166 16.95 -10.66 25.79
N ASN A 167 16.28 -9.64 26.31
CA ASN A 167 16.69 -8.24 26.18
C ASN A 167 18.08 -8.02 26.82
N GLN A 168 18.86 -7.12 26.25
CA GLN A 168 20.22 -6.82 26.72
C GLN A 168 20.40 -5.31 26.90
N ALA A 169 21.36 -4.89 27.73
CA ALA A 169 21.76 -3.49 27.83
C ALA A 169 23.15 -3.31 27.23
N ILE A 170 23.29 -2.42 26.26
CA ILE A 170 24.54 -2.22 25.52
C ILE A 170 24.86 -0.73 25.44
N SER A 171 26.06 -0.38 25.88
CA SER A 171 26.52 1.01 26.01
C SER A 171 25.56 1.90 26.82
N GLY A 172 24.82 1.30 27.78
CA GLY A 172 23.85 2.01 28.62
C GLY A 172 22.41 2.04 28.07
N TYR A 173 22.18 1.60 26.83
CA TYR A 173 20.85 1.59 26.21
C TYR A 173 20.20 0.20 26.29
N PRO A 174 18.91 0.10 26.64
CA PRO A 174 18.18 -1.16 26.58
C PRO A 174 17.90 -1.54 25.12
N ILE A 175 18.27 -2.75 24.75
CA ILE A 175 18.05 -3.37 23.44
C ILE A 175 16.99 -4.47 23.57
N TYR A 176 15.96 -4.34 22.75
CA TYR A 176 14.84 -5.28 22.65
C TYR A 176 14.91 -6.01 21.32
N TYR A 177 14.88 -7.35 21.35
CA TYR A 177 14.96 -8.15 20.14
C TYR A 177 13.60 -8.71 19.75
N ARG A 178 13.31 -8.67 18.46
CA ARG A 178 12.10 -9.25 17.87
C ARG A 178 12.47 -10.04 16.62
N VAL A 179 12.02 -11.28 16.57
CA VAL A 179 12.09 -12.07 15.35
C VAL A 179 10.80 -11.83 14.56
N VAL A 180 10.94 -11.43 13.30
CA VAL A 180 9.86 -11.25 12.34
C VAL A 180 10.02 -12.37 11.31
N ASP A 181 9.36 -13.48 11.58
CA ASP A 181 9.41 -14.67 10.73
C ASP A 181 8.31 -14.66 9.66
N LEU A 182 8.31 -15.68 8.81
CA LEU A 182 7.33 -15.82 7.75
C LEU A 182 5.87 -15.88 8.27
N ASN A 183 5.62 -16.53 9.41
CA ASN A 183 4.29 -16.55 10.02
C ASN A 183 3.87 -15.16 10.45
N TYR A 184 4.80 -14.38 11.03
CA TYR A 184 4.55 -13.01 11.41
C TYR A 184 4.18 -12.15 10.20
N LEU A 185 5.00 -12.22 9.13
CA LEU A 185 4.77 -11.50 7.89
C LEU A 185 3.44 -11.90 7.23
N TYR A 186 3.12 -13.20 7.23
CA TYR A 186 1.84 -13.71 6.73
C TYR A 186 0.68 -13.16 7.55
N ASN A 187 0.77 -13.23 8.88
CA ASN A 187 -0.27 -12.73 9.77
C ASN A 187 -0.48 -11.24 9.55
N ILE A 188 0.53 -10.38 9.58
CA ILE A 188 0.31 -8.94 9.34
C ILE A 188 -0.20 -8.63 7.92
N SER A 189 0.03 -9.52 6.94
CA SER A 189 -0.44 -9.37 5.57
C SER A 189 -1.90 -9.82 5.33
N GLU A 190 -2.41 -10.74 6.15
CA GLU A 190 -3.74 -11.37 6.00
C GLU A 190 -4.67 -11.13 7.20
N LYS A 191 -4.13 -11.01 8.41
CA LYS A 191 -4.79 -10.72 9.67
C LYS A 191 -4.29 -9.38 10.19
N SER A 192 -5.14 -8.36 10.13
CA SER A 192 -4.80 -7.00 10.56
C SER A 192 -4.43 -6.81 12.04
N HIS A 193 -4.16 -7.87 12.83
CA HIS A 193 -4.01 -7.78 14.29
C HIS A 193 -3.34 -9.01 14.96
N VAL A 194 -2.40 -8.80 15.90
CA VAL A 194 -1.86 -9.84 16.81
C VAL A 194 -2.27 -9.52 18.25
N PRO A 195 -3.06 -10.39 18.93
CA PRO A 195 -3.69 -10.04 20.21
C PRO A 195 -2.70 -9.87 21.38
N ILE A 196 -2.98 -8.89 22.25
CA ILE A 196 -2.17 -8.60 23.46
C ILE A 196 -2.80 -9.29 24.67
N GLU A 197 -2.04 -10.13 25.37
CA GLU A 197 -2.49 -10.76 26.62
C GLU A 197 -1.78 -10.15 27.83
N ILE A 198 -2.56 -9.79 28.86
CA ILE A 198 -2.07 -9.13 30.08
C ILE A 198 -2.55 -9.92 31.30
N ASN A 199 -1.61 -10.32 32.16
CA ASN A 199 -1.89 -11.02 33.42
C ASN A 199 -1.57 -10.12 34.61
N PHE A 200 -2.52 -9.25 34.99
CA PHE A 200 -2.33 -8.33 36.11
C PHE A 200 -2.00 -9.04 37.41
N LYS A 201 -2.58 -10.22 37.65
CA LYS A 201 -2.31 -11.01 38.86
C LYS A 201 -0.87 -11.51 38.93
N GLU A 202 -0.38 -12.13 37.86
CA GLU A 202 1.02 -12.61 37.80
C GLU A 202 2.02 -11.45 37.85
N ASP A 203 1.64 -10.31 37.27
CA ASP A 203 2.42 -9.08 37.32
C ASP A 203 2.37 -8.39 38.71
N GLY A 204 1.61 -8.93 39.67
CA GLY A 204 1.55 -8.45 41.05
C GLY A 204 0.62 -7.24 41.26
N PHE A 205 -0.30 -6.99 40.33
CA PHE A 205 -1.22 -5.86 40.37
C PHE A 205 -2.65 -6.31 40.69
N GLN A 206 -3.34 -5.48 41.48
CA GLN A 206 -4.77 -5.62 41.74
C GLN A 206 -5.51 -4.49 41.00
N VAL A 207 -6.49 -4.86 40.18
CA VAL A 207 -7.26 -3.94 39.33
C VAL A 207 -8.74 -4.07 39.69
N PRO A 208 -9.21 -3.39 40.74
CA PRO A 208 -10.61 -3.44 41.15
C PRO A 208 -11.54 -3.00 40.03
N CYS A 209 -12.67 -3.69 39.87
CA CYS A 209 -13.66 -3.37 38.85
C CYS A 209 -15.09 -3.64 39.30
N ILE A 210 -16.01 -2.89 38.70
CA ILE A 210 -17.45 -3.17 38.69
C ILE A 210 -17.91 -3.40 37.25
N TYR A 211 -18.98 -4.16 37.07
CA TYR A 211 -19.51 -4.48 35.74
C TYR A 211 -20.98 -4.09 35.61
N THR A 212 -21.43 -3.88 34.38
CA THR A 212 -22.84 -3.58 34.12
C THR A 212 -23.74 -4.76 34.51
N PRO A 213 -24.78 -4.56 35.35
CA PRO A 213 -25.60 -5.66 35.86
C PRO A 213 -26.51 -6.29 34.77
N THR A 214 -26.78 -5.56 33.68
CA THR A 214 -27.58 -6.05 32.57
C THR A 214 -26.71 -6.84 31.60
N GLU A 215 -27.09 -8.08 31.32
CA GLU A 215 -26.45 -8.89 30.29
C GLU A 215 -26.80 -8.34 28.90
N ASN A 216 -25.78 -7.91 28.17
CA ASN A 216 -25.88 -7.60 26.75
C ASN A 216 -25.19 -8.73 25.95
N THR A 217 -25.83 -9.15 24.86
CA THR A 217 -25.35 -10.25 23.99
C THR A 217 -24.17 -9.83 23.11
N GLU A 218 -24.00 -8.54 22.83
CA GLU A 218 -22.92 -8.00 21.99
C GLU A 218 -21.65 -7.68 22.79
N TYR A 219 -21.78 -7.14 24.01
CA TYR A 219 -20.65 -6.75 24.85
C TYR A 219 -20.95 -6.80 26.35
N GLN A 220 -19.91 -6.72 27.18
CA GLN A 220 -20.00 -6.48 28.63
C GLN A 220 -19.07 -5.31 28.98
N SER A 221 -19.57 -4.32 29.74
CA SER A 221 -18.76 -3.17 30.15
C SER A 221 -18.32 -3.29 31.61
N TYR A 222 -17.09 -2.90 31.86
CA TYR A 222 -16.43 -2.87 33.16
C TYR A 222 -15.89 -1.47 33.40
N LEU A 223 -16.04 -0.99 34.62
CA LEU A 223 -15.36 0.19 35.12
C LEU A 223 -14.31 -0.26 36.11
N ALA A 224 -13.05 -0.12 35.74
CA ALA A 224 -11.90 -0.55 36.51
C ALA A 224 -11.07 0.64 37.00
N ILE A 225 -10.26 0.41 38.04
CA ILE A 225 -9.26 1.36 38.51
C ILE A 225 -7.89 0.69 38.37
N ILE A 226 -7.06 1.21 37.47
CA ILE A 226 -5.68 0.73 37.24
C ILE A 226 -4.70 1.68 37.94
N SER A 227 -3.72 1.13 38.66
CA SER A 227 -2.65 1.93 39.28
C SER A 227 -1.67 2.46 38.24
N GLY A 228 -0.98 3.56 38.57
CA GLY A 228 0.10 4.10 37.75
C GLY A 228 1.19 3.07 37.46
N ASP A 229 1.58 2.27 38.46
CA ASP A 229 2.59 1.21 38.31
C ASP A 229 2.15 0.12 37.31
N ALA A 230 0.88 -0.30 37.36
CA ALA A 230 0.35 -1.29 36.43
C ALA A 230 0.32 -0.73 34.99
N LEU A 231 -0.07 0.54 34.81
CA LEU A 231 -0.03 1.20 33.49
C LEU A 231 1.39 1.35 32.95
N VAL A 232 2.35 1.69 33.82
CA VAL A 232 3.77 1.74 33.46
C VAL A 232 4.26 0.37 33.01
N ASN A 233 3.96 -0.68 33.77
CA ASN A 233 4.40 -2.05 33.45
C ASN A 233 3.90 -2.51 32.08
N ILE A 234 2.59 -2.38 31.81
CA ILE A 234 2.03 -2.82 30.53
C ILE A 234 2.55 -1.96 29.37
N TYR A 235 2.74 -0.66 29.58
CA TYR A 235 3.26 0.23 28.54
C TYR A 235 4.76 0.04 28.27
N GLU A 236 5.55 -0.31 29.29
CA GLU A 236 6.96 -0.67 29.13
C GLU A 236 7.11 -1.96 28.28
N ARG A 237 6.20 -2.93 28.45
CA ARG A 237 6.21 -4.20 27.72
C ARG A 237 5.70 -4.10 26.29
N PHE A 238 4.59 -3.41 26.08
CA PHE A 238 3.85 -3.44 24.82
C PHE A 238 3.88 -2.11 24.04
N GLY A 239 4.24 -0.99 24.69
CA GLY A 239 4.43 0.30 24.03
C GLY A 239 3.22 0.79 23.24
N SER A 240 3.46 1.23 22.00
CA SER A 240 2.43 1.69 21.07
C SER A 240 1.44 0.61 20.65
N ARG A 241 1.78 -0.68 20.81
CA ARG A 241 0.90 -1.79 20.44
C ARG A 241 -0.41 -1.82 21.24
N LEU A 242 -0.36 -1.36 22.49
CA LEU A 242 -1.57 -1.17 23.31
C LEU A 242 -2.52 -0.13 22.74
N LEU A 243 -2.08 0.64 21.74
CA LEU A 243 -2.82 1.74 21.13
C LEU A 243 -3.14 1.45 19.64
N GLU A 244 -2.93 0.22 19.15
CA GLU A 244 -3.13 -0.15 17.73
C GLU A 244 -4.57 0.09 17.26
N GLN A 245 -5.55 -0.24 18.11
CA GLN A 245 -6.98 -0.02 17.81
C GLN A 245 -7.43 1.43 18.09
N ASN A 246 -6.50 2.34 18.39
CA ASN A 246 -6.78 3.75 18.56
C ASN A 246 -6.82 4.45 17.19
N VAL A 247 -8.01 4.92 16.79
CA VAL A 247 -8.22 5.66 15.52
C VAL A 247 -7.46 7.00 15.46
N ARG A 248 -6.91 7.44 16.60
CA ARG A 248 -5.96 8.54 16.65
C ARG A 248 -4.55 7.96 16.42
N SER A 249 -4.21 7.75 15.15
CA SER A 249 -2.82 7.55 14.71
C SER A 249 -1.93 8.54 15.47
N PHE A 250 -0.80 8.05 15.99
CA PHE A 250 0.25 8.63 16.86
C PHE A 250 0.54 10.14 16.65
N LEU A 251 -0.46 11.01 16.80
CA LEU A 251 -0.37 12.43 16.56
C LEU A 251 0.15 13.10 17.83
N GLN A 252 1.45 13.37 17.79
CA GLN A 252 2.12 14.44 18.52
C GLN A 252 2.08 14.28 20.06
N PHE A 253 3.02 13.50 20.60
CA PHE A 253 3.36 13.57 22.03
C PHE A 253 4.05 14.89 22.42
N THR A 254 4.27 15.80 21.46
CA THR A 254 4.89 17.11 21.65
C THR A 254 3.88 18.24 21.36
N GLY A 255 3.09 18.61 22.36
CA GLY A 255 2.18 19.76 22.30
C GLY A 255 1.81 20.26 23.69
N LYS A 256 1.46 21.56 23.79
CA LYS A 256 1.13 22.30 25.03
C LYS A 256 0.08 21.63 25.95
N ILE A 257 -0.69 20.65 25.44
CA ILE A 257 -1.73 19.90 26.15
C ILE A 257 -1.14 18.93 27.20
N ASN A 258 0.09 18.44 27.03
CA ASN A 258 0.71 17.47 27.95
C ASN A 258 1.31 18.09 29.23
N LYS A 259 1.39 19.43 29.32
CA LYS A 259 1.93 20.09 30.52
C LYS A 259 1.03 19.89 31.75
N GLY A 260 -0.30 19.81 31.56
CA GLY A 260 -1.26 19.62 32.65
C GLY A 260 -1.11 18.25 33.29
N ILE A 261 -1.17 17.18 32.48
CA ILE A 261 -1.03 15.78 32.94
C ILE A 261 0.32 15.60 33.65
N ARG A 262 1.42 16.04 33.01
CA ARG A 262 2.76 15.96 33.61
C ARG A 262 2.87 16.76 34.92
N LYS A 263 2.28 17.96 35.00
CA LYS A 263 2.24 18.74 36.24
C LYS A 263 1.52 17.97 37.34
N THR A 264 0.35 17.39 37.06
CA THR A 264 -0.40 16.60 38.04
C THR A 264 0.42 15.41 38.52
N ILE A 265 1.11 14.68 37.62
CA ILE A 265 1.99 13.56 38.00
C ILE A 265 3.08 14.02 38.98
N LEU A 266 3.72 15.16 38.70
CA LEU A 266 4.86 15.65 39.48
C LEU A 266 4.47 16.32 40.80
N THR A 267 3.33 17.01 40.85
CA THR A 267 2.96 17.88 41.97
C THR A 267 1.82 17.34 42.82
N GLU A 268 0.84 16.68 42.21
CA GLU A 268 -0.41 16.27 42.86
C GLU A 268 -0.86 14.86 42.40
N PRO A 269 0.01 13.82 42.47
CA PRO A 269 -0.30 12.49 41.92
C PRO A 269 -1.56 11.85 42.55
N HIS A 270 -1.83 12.14 43.83
CA HIS A 270 -3.02 11.69 44.54
C HIS A 270 -4.34 12.25 43.95
N MET A 271 -4.30 13.37 43.23
CA MET A 271 -5.45 13.97 42.56
C MET A 271 -5.60 13.51 41.10
N PHE A 272 -4.73 12.61 40.62
CA PHE A 272 -4.68 12.26 39.19
C PHE A 272 -6.00 11.72 38.66
N LEU A 273 -6.67 10.85 39.43
CA LEU A 273 -7.98 10.28 39.11
C LEU A 273 -9.07 11.35 38.96
N ALA A 274 -8.97 12.47 39.70
CA ALA A 274 -9.94 13.55 39.69
C ALA A 274 -9.66 14.60 38.60
N PHE A 275 -8.38 14.88 38.33
CA PHE A 275 -7.97 15.97 37.43
C PHE A 275 -7.80 15.56 35.97
N ASN A 276 -7.59 14.27 35.69
CA ASN A 276 -7.30 13.78 34.34
C ASN A 276 -8.37 12.80 33.87
N ASN A 277 -8.58 12.77 32.56
CA ASN A 277 -9.49 11.83 31.94
C ASN A 277 -8.96 10.39 32.10
N GLY A 278 -9.88 9.46 32.33
CA GLY A 278 -9.61 8.03 32.33
C GLY A 278 -9.29 7.46 30.95
N LEU A 279 -9.17 6.14 30.87
CA LEU A 279 -8.94 5.39 29.64
C LEU A 279 -10.24 4.74 29.16
N ALA A 280 -10.40 4.58 27.85
CA ALA A 280 -11.33 3.62 27.29
C ALA A 280 -10.53 2.49 26.65
N ALA A 281 -10.92 1.26 26.94
CA ALA A 281 -10.26 0.05 26.45
C ALA A 281 -11.25 -1.00 25.95
N THR A 282 -10.77 -1.87 25.07
CA THR A 282 -11.46 -3.04 24.53
C THR A 282 -10.68 -4.31 24.82
N ALA A 283 -11.38 -5.44 24.88
CA ALA A 283 -10.79 -6.77 25.05
C ALA A 283 -11.67 -7.86 24.41
N GLU A 284 -11.05 -8.97 24.04
CA GLU A 284 -11.75 -10.19 23.61
C GLU A 284 -12.27 -10.98 24.81
N GLU A 285 -11.47 -11.10 25.87
CA GLU A 285 -11.80 -11.92 27.03
C GLU A 285 -11.26 -11.30 28.32
N ILE A 286 -11.96 -11.55 29.43
CA ILE A 286 -11.57 -11.08 30.76
C ILE A 286 -11.79 -12.18 31.79
N HIS A 287 -10.83 -12.37 32.68
CA HIS A 287 -10.96 -13.24 33.84
C HIS A 287 -10.93 -12.40 35.11
N LEU A 288 -11.94 -12.60 35.96
CA LEU A 288 -12.12 -11.86 37.20
C LEU A 288 -11.82 -12.74 38.40
N GLU A 289 -11.28 -12.13 39.45
CA GLU A 289 -11.11 -12.76 40.75
C GLU A 289 -11.79 -11.95 41.86
N PRO A 290 -12.42 -12.61 42.85
CA PRO A 290 -12.99 -11.92 43.99
C PRO A 290 -11.91 -11.16 44.77
N LEU A 291 -12.20 -9.91 45.15
CA LEU A 291 -11.35 -9.16 46.07
C LEU A 291 -11.44 -9.76 47.49
N PRO A 292 -10.34 -9.70 48.27
CA PRO A 292 -10.39 -10.05 49.69
C PRO A 292 -11.51 -9.29 50.41
N ASN A 293 -12.20 -9.97 51.33
CA ASN A 293 -13.31 -9.43 52.15
C ASN A 293 -14.62 -9.14 51.41
N GLY A 294 -14.81 -9.63 50.19
CA GLY A 294 -16.10 -9.55 49.48
C GLY A 294 -16.46 -8.16 48.97
N THR A 295 -15.47 -7.28 48.80
CA THR A 295 -15.67 -5.88 48.40
C THR A 295 -15.83 -5.67 46.90
N GLY A 296 -15.89 -6.74 46.10
CA GLY A 296 -16.06 -6.69 44.65
C GLY A 296 -15.15 -7.67 43.91
N ASN A 297 -14.89 -7.39 42.62
CA ASN A 297 -14.04 -8.19 41.75
C ASN A 297 -12.81 -7.40 41.31
N SER A 298 -11.72 -8.10 41.01
CA SER A 298 -10.52 -7.59 40.37
C SER A 298 -10.36 -8.21 38.99
N VAL A 299 -9.87 -7.45 38.02
CA VAL A 299 -9.42 -7.99 36.74
C VAL A 299 -8.10 -8.72 36.97
N ALA A 300 -8.08 -10.04 36.76
CA ALA A 300 -6.89 -10.86 36.94
C ALA A 300 -6.11 -11.01 35.63
N TRP A 301 -6.82 -11.23 34.52
CA TRP A 301 -6.24 -11.41 33.20
C TRP A 301 -7.17 -10.86 32.10
N VAL A 302 -6.57 -10.37 31.01
CA VAL A 302 -7.28 -9.83 29.85
C VAL A 302 -6.63 -10.29 28.56
N LYS A 303 -7.46 -10.73 27.61
CA LYS A 303 -7.05 -11.05 26.23
C LYS A 303 -7.42 -9.94 25.27
N ASP A 304 -6.50 -9.67 24.38
CA ASP A 304 -6.56 -8.61 23.39
C ASP A 304 -6.85 -7.22 23.97
N PHE A 305 -6.11 -6.85 25.02
CA PHE A 305 -6.29 -5.57 25.69
C PHE A 305 -5.79 -4.40 24.83
N GLN A 306 -6.70 -3.49 24.49
CA GLN A 306 -6.44 -2.38 23.58
C GLN A 306 -7.00 -1.07 24.13
N ILE A 307 -6.17 -0.03 24.23
CA ILE A 307 -6.53 1.31 24.71
C ILE A 307 -6.98 2.15 23.51
N VAL A 308 -8.28 2.16 23.29
CA VAL A 308 -8.93 2.91 22.21
C VAL A 308 -9.06 4.42 22.50
N ASN A 309 -8.93 4.84 23.76
CA ASN A 309 -8.81 6.26 24.16
C ASN A 309 -7.96 6.40 25.44
N GLY A 310 -7.12 7.43 25.51
CA GLY A 310 -6.27 7.70 26.67
C GLY A 310 -4.78 7.38 26.47
N GLY A 311 -4.33 7.12 25.24
CA GLY A 311 -2.91 6.88 24.94
C GLY A 311 -1.97 8.00 25.40
N GLN A 312 -2.42 9.27 25.38
CA GLN A 312 -1.67 10.42 25.92
C GLN A 312 -1.49 10.34 27.44
N THR A 313 -2.53 9.92 28.17
CA THR A 313 -2.49 9.73 29.63
C THR A 313 -1.50 8.62 29.98
N THR A 314 -1.63 7.46 29.34
CA THR A 314 -0.76 6.29 29.58
C THR A 314 0.71 6.62 29.28
N ALA A 315 0.99 7.22 28.11
CA ALA A 315 2.34 7.60 27.75
C ALA A 315 2.91 8.70 28.68
N SER A 316 2.10 9.69 29.09
CA SER A 316 2.56 10.75 29.99
C SER A 316 2.97 10.19 31.35
N ILE A 317 2.21 9.25 31.91
CA ILE A 317 2.56 8.55 33.15
C ILE A 317 3.89 7.82 32.98
N TYR A 318 4.02 7.01 31.92
CA TYR A 318 5.24 6.26 31.63
C TYR A 318 6.47 7.16 31.44
N HIS A 319 6.38 8.18 30.60
CA HIS A 319 7.51 9.06 30.31
C HIS A 319 7.93 9.89 31.53
N THR A 320 6.98 10.38 32.32
CA THR A 320 7.29 11.14 33.54
C THR A 320 7.95 10.25 34.59
N TRP A 321 7.48 8.99 34.73
CA TRP A 321 8.16 7.99 35.56
C TRP A 321 9.58 7.68 35.05
N LYS A 322 9.77 7.47 33.74
CA LYS A 322 11.06 7.06 33.18
C LYS A 322 12.11 8.18 33.15
N LYS A 323 11.72 9.37 32.65
CA LYS A 323 12.60 10.53 32.43
C LYS A 323 12.78 11.37 33.70
N ASP A 324 11.67 11.74 34.35
CA ASP A 324 11.71 12.62 35.52
C ASP A 324 11.87 11.85 36.84
N LYS A 325 11.92 10.50 36.78
CA LYS A 325 11.99 9.62 37.96
C LYS A 325 10.85 9.88 38.96
N ALA A 326 9.70 10.29 38.45
CA ALA A 326 8.54 10.61 39.27
C ALA A 326 7.97 9.34 39.93
N ASN A 327 7.51 9.48 41.17
CA ASN A 327 6.79 8.41 41.84
C ASN A 327 5.33 8.35 41.34
N VAL A 328 4.95 7.24 40.71
CA VAL A 328 3.60 7.03 40.17
C VAL A 328 2.70 6.17 41.06
N SER A 329 3.18 5.73 42.23
CA SER A 329 2.44 4.85 43.13
C SER A 329 1.16 5.48 43.69
N GLY A 330 1.08 6.82 43.71
CA GLY A 330 -0.09 7.57 44.13
C GLY A 330 -1.11 7.82 43.01
N ILE A 331 -0.85 7.35 41.79
CA ILE A 331 -1.69 7.58 40.62
C ILE A 331 -2.67 6.42 40.45
N PHE A 332 -3.93 6.77 40.27
CA PHE A 332 -5.00 5.84 39.89
C PHE A 332 -5.72 6.39 38.66
N VAL A 333 -6.05 5.50 37.72
CA VAL A 333 -6.70 5.85 36.47
C VAL A 333 -7.96 5.02 36.30
N GLN A 334 -9.08 5.70 36.07
CA GLN A 334 -10.34 5.06 35.72
C GLN A 334 -10.24 4.47 34.31
N VAL A 335 -10.67 3.23 34.12
CA VAL A 335 -10.69 2.56 32.83
C VAL A 335 -12.08 2.03 32.54
N LYS A 336 -12.67 2.46 31.42
CA LYS A 336 -13.88 1.85 30.87
C LYS A 336 -13.47 0.74 29.90
N LEU A 337 -13.49 -0.51 30.37
CA LEU A 337 -13.11 -1.69 29.61
C LEU A 337 -14.36 -2.38 29.03
N ASN A 338 -14.42 -2.55 27.71
CA ASN A 338 -15.54 -3.20 27.03
C ASN A 338 -15.08 -4.53 26.43
N VAL A 339 -15.66 -5.63 26.91
CA VAL A 339 -15.40 -6.98 26.43
C VAL A 339 -16.44 -7.35 25.39
N VAL A 340 -16.00 -7.57 24.14
CA VAL A 340 -16.92 -7.84 23.03
C VAL A 340 -17.16 -9.35 22.92
N LYS A 341 -18.42 -9.77 23.04
CA LYS A 341 -18.79 -11.19 23.11
C LYS A 341 -18.93 -11.85 21.75
N ASN A 342 -19.30 -11.09 20.71
CA ASN A 342 -19.46 -11.60 19.35
C ASN A 342 -18.16 -11.44 18.56
N LYS A 343 -17.48 -12.56 18.28
CA LYS A 343 -16.20 -12.61 17.56
C LYS A 343 -16.32 -12.18 16.09
N GLU A 344 -17.45 -12.41 15.44
CA GLU A 344 -17.67 -12.03 14.03
C GLU A 344 -17.76 -10.51 13.86
N ASN A 345 -18.31 -9.82 14.87
CA ASN A 345 -18.49 -8.37 14.87
C ASN A 345 -17.41 -7.62 15.68
N PHE A 346 -16.40 -8.33 16.22
CA PHE A 346 -15.39 -7.78 17.12
C PHE A 346 -14.77 -6.49 16.56
N ASN A 347 -14.20 -6.57 15.35
CA ASN A 347 -13.51 -5.46 14.71
C ASN A 347 -14.45 -4.26 14.46
N THR A 348 -15.68 -4.50 14.03
CA THR A 348 -16.68 -3.45 13.76
C THR A 348 -17.11 -2.74 15.05
N VAL A 349 -17.33 -3.51 16.12
CA VAL A 349 -17.74 -2.99 17.44
C VAL A 349 -16.59 -2.20 18.07
N VAL A 350 -15.37 -2.75 18.05
CA VAL A 350 -14.15 -2.07 18.51
C VAL A 350 -13.95 -0.76 17.76
N ALA A 351 -14.04 -0.78 16.42
CA ALA A 351 -13.87 0.42 15.61
C ALA A 351 -14.88 1.51 15.96
N ARG A 352 -16.16 1.14 16.18
CA ARG A 352 -17.19 2.08 16.64
C ARG A 352 -16.96 2.57 18.07
N ILE A 353 -16.55 1.70 18.99
CA ILE A 353 -16.21 2.11 20.36
C ILE A 353 -15.05 3.11 20.33
N ALA A 354 -14.03 2.85 19.52
CA ALA A 354 -12.91 3.75 19.31
C ALA A 354 -13.36 5.07 18.66
N GLU A 355 -14.18 5.03 17.62
CA GLU A 355 -14.78 6.22 17.00
C GLU A 355 -15.56 7.06 18.01
N TYR A 356 -16.47 6.45 18.78
CA TYR A 356 -17.31 7.16 19.76
C TYR A 356 -16.53 7.64 20.99
N ALA A 357 -15.50 6.91 21.42
CA ALA A 357 -14.60 7.37 22.49
C ALA A 357 -13.70 8.54 22.03
N ASN A 358 -13.40 8.63 20.73
CA ASN A 358 -12.53 9.66 20.15
C ASN A 358 -13.28 10.84 19.52
N THR A 359 -14.57 10.73 19.22
CA THR A 359 -15.41 11.84 18.72
C THR A 359 -15.62 12.97 19.73
N GLN A 360 -15.20 12.76 20.99
CA GLN A 360 -15.05 13.86 21.96
C GLN A 360 -13.76 14.69 21.78
N ASN A 361 -12.83 14.39 20.84
CA ASN A 361 -11.85 15.32 20.21
C ASN A 361 -10.90 14.66 19.14
N LYS A 362 -11.02 15.12 17.86
CA LYS A 362 -10.16 15.14 16.61
C LYS A 362 -9.35 13.90 16.11
N ILE A 363 -9.67 13.45 14.88
CA ILE A 363 -9.11 12.34 14.04
C ILE A 363 -7.84 12.78 13.23
N SER A 364 -7.02 11.84 12.71
CA SER A 364 -5.83 12.06 11.87
C SER A 364 -6.16 12.58 10.46
N ALA A 365 -5.29 13.45 9.90
CA ALA A 365 -5.58 14.14 8.64
C ALA A 365 -5.55 13.23 7.40
N SER A 366 -4.73 12.17 7.35
CA SER A 366 -4.66 11.24 6.19
C SER A 366 -5.82 10.26 6.14
N ASP A 367 -6.29 9.79 7.29
CA ASP A 367 -7.44 8.90 7.35
C ASP A 367 -8.75 9.68 7.17
N LEU A 368 -8.83 10.90 7.74
CA LEU A 368 -9.91 11.86 7.44
C LEU A 368 -9.95 12.25 5.97
N SER A 369 -8.79 12.48 5.34
CA SER A 369 -8.71 13.00 3.97
C SER A 369 -8.98 11.96 2.91
N SER A 370 -8.96 10.66 3.23
CA SER A 370 -9.35 9.63 2.27
C SER A 370 -10.72 9.98 1.69
N ASN A 371 -11.69 10.41 2.49
CA ASN A 371 -13.02 10.78 2.01
C ASN A 371 -13.12 12.21 1.44
N ASN A 372 -11.98 12.91 1.29
CA ASN A 372 -11.95 14.21 0.63
C ASN A 372 -12.35 14.06 -0.84
N VAL A 373 -13.26 14.93 -1.30
CA VAL A 373 -13.79 14.96 -2.66
C VAL A 373 -12.68 14.95 -3.72
N ASN A 374 -11.58 15.67 -3.47
CA ASN A 374 -10.47 15.76 -4.43
C ASN A 374 -9.73 14.43 -4.59
N HIS A 375 -9.54 13.67 -3.50
CA HIS A 375 -8.91 12.35 -3.56
C HIS A 375 -9.81 11.31 -4.23
N ILE A 376 -11.12 11.37 -3.98
CA ILE A 376 -12.12 10.54 -4.68
C ILE A 376 -12.11 10.84 -6.18
N LEU A 377 -12.00 12.12 -6.55
CA LEU A 377 -11.95 12.52 -7.95
C LEU A 377 -10.65 12.04 -8.65
N LEU A 378 -9.50 12.14 -7.98
CA LEU A 378 -8.26 11.57 -8.48
C LEU A 378 -8.34 10.04 -8.63
N GLU A 379 -8.99 9.34 -7.70
CA GLU A 379 -9.27 7.90 -7.84
C GLU A 379 -10.06 7.65 -9.13
N LYS A 380 -11.17 8.36 -9.35
CA LYS A 380 -11.98 8.25 -10.57
C LYS A 380 -11.16 8.52 -11.84
N LEU A 381 -10.42 9.63 -11.88
CA LEU A 381 -9.56 9.99 -13.01
C LEU A 381 -8.54 8.88 -13.31
N SER A 382 -7.96 8.28 -12.27
CA SER A 382 -7.00 7.18 -12.41
C SER A 382 -7.60 5.89 -12.99
N ARG A 383 -8.90 5.65 -12.79
CA ARG A 383 -9.60 4.50 -13.38
C ARG A 383 -10.04 4.76 -14.81
N THR A 384 -10.20 6.03 -15.19
CA THR A 384 -10.77 6.40 -16.49
C THR A 384 -9.70 6.75 -17.53
N ILE A 385 -8.62 7.42 -17.12
CA ILE A 385 -7.58 7.93 -18.02
C ILE A 385 -6.59 6.82 -18.37
N TRP A 386 -6.47 6.53 -19.67
CA TRP A 386 -5.46 5.63 -20.20
C TRP A 386 -4.17 6.39 -20.51
N ALA A 387 -3.06 5.88 -19.97
CA ALA A 387 -1.74 6.34 -20.35
C ALA A 387 -1.44 5.97 -21.81
N PRO A 388 -0.81 6.89 -22.58
CA PRO A 388 -0.31 6.57 -23.91
C PRO A 388 0.62 5.35 -23.88
N PRO A 389 0.64 4.53 -24.94
CA PRO A 389 1.54 3.40 -25.01
C PRO A 389 3.00 3.89 -25.01
N VAL A 390 3.85 3.23 -24.22
CA VAL A 390 5.30 3.49 -24.21
C VAL A 390 5.88 3.04 -25.56
N SER A 391 6.88 3.76 -26.07
CA SER A 391 7.54 3.44 -27.35
C SER A 391 7.92 1.95 -27.43
N GLY A 392 7.47 1.27 -28.48
CA GLY A 392 7.70 -0.17 -28.70
C GLY A 392 6.64 -1.12 -28.12
N LYS A 393 5.66 -0.64 -27.33
CA LYS A 393 4.52 -1.44 -26.87
C LYS A 393 3.23 -0.93 -27.53
N SER A 394 2.35 -1.82 -27.97
CA SER A 394 1.04 -1.45 -28.55
C SER A 394 -0.05 -1.26 -27.50
N GLN A 395 0.18 -1.71 -26.27
CA GLN A 395 -0.83 -1.75 -25.21
C GLN A 395 -0.80 -0.50 -24.34
N GLN A 396 -1.98 0.07 -24.11
CA GLN A 396 -2.18 1.17 -23.16
C GLN A 396 -2.25 0.64 -21.72
N THR A 397 -1.82 1.46 -20.78
CA THR A 397 -1.79 1.15 -19.35
C THR A 397 -2.54 2.23 -18.55
N ARG A 398 -2.75 2.02 -17.26
CA ARG A 398 -3.36 3.00 -16.35
C ARG A 398 -2.47 3.24 -15.14
N TRP A 399 -2.32 4.51 -14.81
CA TRP A 399 -1.78 4.91 -13.52
C TRP A 399 -2.86 4.73 -12.46
N PHE A 400 -2.61 3.84 -11.50
CA PHE A 400 -3.57 3.48 -10.47
C PHE A 400 -3.35 4.35 -9.23
N TYR A 401 -4.32 5.18 -8.86
CA TYR A 401 -4.26 5.90 -7.60
C TYR A 401 -4.86 5.06 -6.47
N ASP A 402 -4.04 4.74 -5.46
CA ASP A 402 -4.39 4.00 -4.25
C ASP A 402 -4.63 5.01 -3.12
N ARG A 403 -5.89 5.44 -3.00
CA ARG A 403 -6.34 6.46 -2.03
C ARG A 403 -6.46 5.88 -0.63
N ALA A 404 -6.90 4.63 -0.53
CA ALA A 404 -7.10 3.91 0.72
C ALA A 404 -6.34 2.60 0.65
N ARG A 405 -5.44 2.41 1.62
CA ARG A 405 -4.43 1.36 1.60
C ARG A 405 -5.00 -0.02 1.24
N GLY A 406 -4.35 -0.68 0.27
CA GLY A 406 -4.76 -1.99 -0.22
C GLY A 406 -5.86 -1.95 -1.29
N GLN A 407 -6.23 -0.77 -1.80
CA GLN A 407 -7.18 -0.66 -2.92
C GLN A 407 -6.65 -1.36 -4.17
N TYR A 408 -5.34 -1.33 -4.44
CA TYR A 408 -4.77 -2.05 -5.58
C TYR A 408 -4.91 -3.58 -5.43
N LYS A 409 -4.52 -4.14 -4.27
CA LYS A 409 -4.68 -5.59 -3.97
C LYS A 409 -6.15 -5.98 -4.09
N THR A 410 -7.05 -5.17 -3.53
CA THR A 410 -8.50 -5.40 -3.58
C THR A 410 -9.03 -5.34 -5.01
N ALA A 411 -8.63 -4.35 -5.83
CA ALA A 411 -9.05 -4.23 -7.22
C ALA A 411 -8.56 -5.42 -8.08
N MET A 412 -7.33 -5.88 -7.85
CA MET A 412 -6.79 -7.07 -8.50
C MET A 412 -7.57 -8.34 -8.11
N LEU A 413 -7.89 -8.52 -6.83
CA LEU A 413 -8.69 -9.66 -6.36
C LEU A 413 -10.11 -9.65 -6.92
N LYS A 414 -10.69 -8.47 -7.16
CA LYS A 414 -12.01 -8.31 -7.81
C LYS A 414 -12.03 -8.76 -9.27
N GLU A 415 -10.91 -8.70 -9.97
CA GLU A 415 -10.79 -9.15 -11.36
C GLU A 415 -10.66 -10.67 -11.47
N GLY A 416 -10.06 -11.31 -10.45
CA GLY A 416 -10.11 -12.75 -10.29
C GLY A 416 -8.92 -13.32 -9.53
N PHE A 417 -9.10 -14.55 -9.06
CA PHE A 417 -8.10 -15.24 -8.23
C PHE A 417 -7.08 -16.06 -9.03
N THR A 418 -7.30 -16.25 -10.33
CA THR A 418 -6.40 -17.03 -11.20
C THR A 418 -5.16 -16.24 -11.60
N GLN A 419 -4.04 -16.93 -11.82
CA GLN A 419 -2.78 -16.29 -12.21
C GLN A 419 -2.89 -15.57 -13.57
N ALA A 420 -3.70 -16.08 -14.49
CA ALA A 420 -3.97 -15.44 -15.79
C ALA A 420 -4.70 -14.09 -15.62
N LYS A 421 -5.73 -14.03 -14.75
CA LYS A 421 -6.50 -12.80 -14.48
C LYS A 421 -5.69 -11.76 -13.71
N ARG A 422 -4.89 -12.20 -12.73
CA ARG A 422 -3.92 -11.31 -12.04
C ARG A 422 -2.93 -10.71 -13.03
N ARG A 423 -2.31 -11.53 -13.89
CA ARG A 423 -1.40 -11.05 -14.95
C ARG A 423 -2.09 -10.09 -15.91
N ALA A 424 -3.34 -10.36 -16.32
CA ALA A 424 -4.10 -9.47 -17.20
C ALA A 424 -4.42 -8.11 -16.53
N PHE A 425 -4.72 -8.11 -15.23
CA PHE A 425 -4.90 -6.89 -14.45
C PHE A 425 -3.60 -6.10 -14.32
N GLU A 426 -2.50 -6.75 -13.95
CA GLU A 426 -1.17 -6.13 -13.82
C GLU A 426 -0.66 -5.60 -15.17
N LEU A 427 -1.01 -6.26 -16.28
CA LEU A 427 -0.68 -5.78 -17.63
C LEU A 427 -1.37 -4.46 -17.98
N LYS A 428 -2.60 -4.25 -17.48
CA LYS A 428 -3.36 -2.99 -17.65
C LYS A 428 -3.00 -1.95 -16.59
N ASN A 429 -2.71 -2.37 -15.36
CA ASN A 429 -2.45 -1.53 -14.20
C ASN A 429 -1.13 -1.97 -13.56
N PRO A 430 0.03 -1.70 -14.17
CA PRO A 430 1.30 -2.20 -13.65
C PRO A 430 1.64 -1.60 -12.28
N LYS A 431 2.24 -2.39 -11.39
CA LYS A 431 2.65 -1.95 -10.04
C LYS A 431 3.55 -0.71 -10.07
N SER A 432 4.40 -0.60 -11.10
CA SER A 432 5.26 0.57 -11.33
C SER A 432 4.51 1.87 -11.71
N GLN A 433 3.20 1.81 -11.92
CA GLN A 433 2.31 2.94 -12.16
C GLN A 433 1.25 3.11 -11.05
N VAL A 434 1.47 2.49 -9.88
CA VAL A 434 0.64 2.73 -8.69
C VAL A 434 1.16 3.98 -7.94
N LEU A 435 0.24 4.80 -7.46
CA LEU A 435 0.50 6.03 -6.71
C LEU A 435 -0.29 6.03 -5.41
N THR A 436 0.39 6.22 -4.29
CA THR A 436 -0.25 6.43 -2.97
C THR A 436 -0.54 7.90 -2.69
N LYS A 437 -1.23 8.20 -1.58
CA LYS A 437 -1.44 9.59 -1.10
C LYS A 437 -0.12 10.25 -0.70
N GLU A 438 0.78 9.49 -0.10
CA GLU A 438 2.10 9.91 0.34
C GLU A 438 3.01 10.19 -0.87
N ASP A 439 2.97 9.34 -1.89
CA ASP A 439 3.59 9.58 -3.20
C ASP A 439 3.11 10.89 -3.82
N LEU A 440 1.79 11.09 -3.86
CA LEU A 440 1.20 12.30 -4.40
C LEU A 440 1.76 13.55 -3.69
N ALA A 441 1.75 13.56 -2.36
CA ALA A 441 2.29 14.65 -1.59
C ALA A 441 3.79 14.86 -1.85
N LYS A 442 4.57 13.78 -1.94
CA LYS A 442 6.01 13.82 -2.23
C LYS A 442 6.28 14.46 -3.60
N TYR A 443 5.60 14.01 -4.65
CA TYR A 443 5.87 14.47 -6.01
C TYR A 443 5.36 15.89 -6.27
N ILE A 444 4.20 16.26 -5.73
CA ILE A 444 3.64 17.61 -5.90
C ILE A 444 4.46 18.64 -5.11
N ASN A 445 4.75 18.37 -3.83
CA ASN A 445 5.45 19.34 -2.99
C ASN A 445 6.93 19.51 -3.36
N THR A 446 7.50 18.57 -4.10
CA THR A 446 8.86 18.70 -4.64
C THR A 446 8.94 19.68 -5.80
N TYR A 447 7.93 19.72 -6.68
CA TYR A 447 8.08 20.32 -8.01
C TYR A 447 8.17 21.86 -7.99
N LYS A 448 7.38 22.53 -7.14
CA LYS A 448 7.24 23.99 -7.19
C LYS A 448 7.10 24.61 -5.80
N GLU A 449 7.86 25.68 -5.57
CA GLU A 449 7.69 26.50 -4.37
C GLU A 449 6.33 27.20 -4.35
N VAL A 450 5.67 27.16 -3.20
CA VAL A 450 4.43 27.92 -2.94
C VAL A 450 4.64 28.74 -1.68
N TYR A 451 4.29 30.01 -1.78
CA TYR A 451 4.39 30.98 -0.68
C TYR A 451 3.00 31.42 -0.24
N ASP A 452 2.79 31.45 1.07
CA ASP A 452 1.65 32.12 1.70
C ASP A 452 2.19 33.41 2.35
N GLY A 453 1.96 34.54 1.68
CA GLY A 453 2.61 35.80 2.00
C GLY A 453 4.14 35.72 1.85
N LYS A 454 4.87 35.86 2.96
CA LYS A 454 6.34 35.73 3.01
C LYS A 454 6.83 34.34 3.39
N LYS A 455 5.93 33.43 3.77
CA LYS A 455 6.29 32.12 4.31
C LYS A 455 6.30 31.08 3.21
N LEU A 456 7.39 30.34 3.07
CA LEU A 456 7.45 29.17 2.21
C LEU A 456 6.62 28.04 2.82
N VAL A 457 5.57 27.62 2.12
CA VAL A 457 4.63 26.58 2.59
C VAL A 457 4.76 25.28 1.79
N ILE A 458 5.40 25.31 0.62
CA ILE A 458 5.76 24.11 -0.15
C ILE A 458 7.19 24.28 -0.66
N GLY A 459 8.02 23.25 -0.49
CA GLY A 459 9.40 23.20 -0.98
C GLY A 459 10.08 21.88 -0.61
N PRO A 460 11.29 21.61 -1.11
CA PRO A 460 11.94 20.30 -0.98
C PRO A 460 12.24 19.95 0.48
N HIS A 461 12.53 20.94 1.33
CA HIS A 461 12.77 20.73 2.75
C HIS A 461 11.54 20.17 3.52
N PHE A 462 10.31 20.36 3.04
CA PHE A 462 9.12 19.70 3.62
C PHE A 462 9.07 18.21 3.27
N VAL A 463 9.52 17.85 2.07
CA VAL A 463 9.57 16.47 1.58
C VAL A 463 10.61 15.67 2.39
N VAL A 464 11.77 16.28 2.64
CA VAL A 464 12.86 15.69 3.44
C VAL A 464 12.48 15.46 4.92
N ARG A 465 11.44 16.13 5.43
CA ARG A 465 10.92 15.91 6.80
C ARG A 465 10.18 14.58 6.98
N GLY A 466 9.94 13.82 5.90
CA GLY A 466 9.27 12.52 5.95
C GLY A 466 7.82 12.56 5.46
N ASN A 467 7.32 11.39 5.07
CA ASN A 467 6.06 11.24 4.32
C ASN A 467 4.85 11.83 5.05
N GLN A 468 4.69 11.56 6.36
CA GLN A 468 3.54 12.06 7.12
C GLN A 468 3.51 13.58 7.24
N LYS A 469 4.64 14.21 7.63
CA LYS A 469 4.74 15.67 7.77
C LYS A 469 4.52 16.37 6.42
N ASN A 470 5.10 15.82 5.36
CA ASN A 470 4.90 16.31 4.01
C ASN A 470 3.44 16.18 3.57
N TYR A 471 2.78 15.07 3.89
CA TYR A 471 1.38 14.84 3.53
C TYR A 471 0.43 15.81 4.23
N VAL A 472 0.62 16.07 5.53
CA VAL A 472 -0.15 17.08 6.26
C VAL A 472 0.01 18.46 5.61
N GLN A 473 1.25 18.83 5.27
CA GLN A 473 1.52 20.08 4.58
C GLN A 473 0.85 20.14 3.21
N PHE A 474 0.90 19.04 2.44
CA PHE A 474 0.25 18.91 1.15
C PHE A 474 -1.26 19.16 1.25
N MET A 475 -1.94 18.54 2.21
CA MET A 475 -3.38 18.68 2.41
C MET A 475 -3.82 20.10 2.75
N HIS A 476 -2.99 20.86 3.45
CA HIS A 476 -3.30 22.25 3.81
C HIS A 476 -3.10 23.24 2.66
N GLN A 477 -2.18 22.94 1.73
CA GLN A 477 -1.67 23.92 0.76
C GLN A 477 -2.03 23.58 -0.70
N ASN A 478 -2.47 22.35 -0.98
CA ASN A 478 -2.88 21.90 -2.31
C ASN A 478 -4.40 21.73 -2.40
N PHE A 479 -4.90 21.51 -3.63
CA PHE A 479 -6.32 21.41 -3.94
C PHE A 479 -7.16 22.67 -3.66
N SER A 480 -6.58 23.86 -3.86
CA SER A 480 -7.34 25.11 -3.92
C SER A 480 -8.42 25.11 -5.01
N SER A 481 -8.27 24.24 -6.01
CA SER A 481 -9.25 23.96 -7.05
C SER A 481 -9.46 22.46 -7.19
N THR A 482 -10.66 22.06 -7.63
CA THR A 482 -11.01 20.68 -7.96
C THR A 482 -10.05 20.11 -9.02
N PRO A 483 -9.43 18.94 -8.81
CA PRO A 483 -8.50 18.36 -9.76
C PRO A 483 -9.23 17.83 -11.00
N ASP A 484 -8.77 18.23 -12.18
CA ASP A 484 -9.28 17.74 -13.47
C ASP A 484 -8.29 16.76 -14.13
N ASN A 485 -8.57 16.35 -15.37
CA ASN A 485 -7.68 15.46 -16.12
C ASN A 485 -6.29 16.07 -16.34
N ILE A 486 -6.19 17.39 -16.52
CA ILE A 486 -4.89 18.06 -16.71
C ILE A 486 -4.08 17.99 -15.42
N TYR A 487 -4.72 18.25 -14.27
CA TYR A 487 -4.08 18.07 -12.98
C TYR A 487 -3.58 16.63 -12.79
N PHE A 488 -4.39 15.63 -13.15
CA PHE A 488 -4.01 14.22 -13.06
C PHE A 488 -2.82 13.87 -13.97
N GLU A 489 -2.82 14.34 -15.22
CA GLU A 489 -1.71 14.15 -16.15
C GLU A 489 -0.41 14.80 -15.63
N ASP A 490 -0.51 16.03 -15.12
CA ASP A 490 0.63 16.76 -14.56
C ASP A 490 1.15 16.12 -13.27
N MET A 491 0.25 15.57 -12.46
CA MET A 491 0.58 14.78 -11.28
C MET A 491 1.40 13.54 -11.68
N VAL A 492 0.94 12.80 -12.69
CA VAL A 492 1.68 11.63 -13.18
C VAL A 492 3.02 12.03 -13.81
N ALA A 493 3.07 13.11 -14.59
CA ALA A 493 4.33 13.61 -15.15
C ALA A 493 5.38 13.92 -14.07
N LYS A 494 4.96 14.53 -12.96
CA LYS A 494 5.82 14.76 -11.79
C LYS A 494 6.24 13.46 -11.12
N ALA A 495 5.36 12.45 -11.05
CA ALA A 495 5.72 11.12 -10.55
C ALA A 495 6.78 10.43 -11.43
N ILE A 496 6.62 10.51 -12.76
CA ILE A 496 7.61 10.01 -13.72
C ILE A 496 8.95 10.73 -13.53
N LEU A 497 8.94 12.06 -13.44
CA LEU A 497 10.14 12.87 -13.21
C LEU A 497 10.85 12.47 -11.91
N PHE A 498 10.08 12.30 -10.83
CA PHE A 498 10.63 11.92 -9.53
C PHE A 498 11.24 10.52 -9.55
N ARG A 499 10.49 9.52 -10.03
CA ARG A 499 10.97 8.13 -10.12
C ARG A 499 12.17 8.00 -11.05
N ALA A 500 12.17 8.73 -12.18
CA ALA A 500 13.32 8.77 -13.07
C ALA A 500 14.54 9.41 -12.38
N SER A 501 14.32 10.45 -11.56
CA SER A 501 15.39 11.07 -10.78
C SER A 501 15.95 10.12 -9.71
N GLU A 502 15.11 9.34 -9.02
CA GLU A 502 15.58 8.29 -8.09
C GLU A 502 16.41 7.22 -8.82
N LYS A 503 16.02 6.85 -10.04
CA LYS A 503 16.81 5.93 -10.89
C LYS A 503 18.14 6.53 -11.34
N VAL A 504 18.16 7.80 -11.75
CA VAL A 504 19.40 8.51 -12.14
C VAL A 504 20.38 8.60 -10.99
N TYR A 505 19.86 8.81 -9.78
CA TYR A 505 20.66 8.81 -8.57
C TYR A 505 21.35 7.46 -8.34
N GLY A 506 20.65 6.36 -8.66
CA GLY A 506 21.16 4.99 -8.61
C GLY A 506 21.08 4.35 -7.23
N VAL A 507 21.56 3.11 -7.17
CA VAL A 507 21.80 2.35 -5.93
C VAL A 507 23.26 1.92 -5.87
N LYS A 508 23.76 1.58 -4.68
CA LYS A 508 25.15 1.14 -4.54
C LYS A 508 25.43 -0.13 -5.33
N PRO A 509 26.62 -0.26 -5.96
CA PRO A 509 27.80 0.62 -5.87
C PRO A 509 27.83 1.82 -6.83
N ASN A 510 26.82 1.99 -7.69
CA ASN A 510 26.83 2.98 -8.78
C ASN A 510 26.12 4.31 -8.45
N ALA A 511 25.65 4.47 -7.21
CA ALA A 511 24.94 5.66 -6.75
C ALA A 511 25.81 6.93 -6.84
N ILE A 512 25.17 8.08 -7.07
CA ILE A 512 25.83 9.40 -7.07
C ILE A 512 26.40 9.75 -5.69
N GLY A 513 25.78 9.25 -4.63
CA GLY A 513 26.18 9.41 -3.24
C GLY A 513 25.22 8.68 -2.31
N ASP A 514 24.95 9.22 -1.12
CA ASP A 514 24.24 8.52 -0.03
C ASP A 514 23.02 9.26 0.50
N MET A 515 22.77 10.46 -0.01
CA MET A 515 21.69 11.34 0.42
C MET A 515 20.51 11.34 -0.56
N ARG A 516 20.18 10.19 -1.19
CA ARG A 516 19.13 10.09 -2.24
C ARG A 516 17.83 10.80 -1.87
N TYR A 517 17.36 10.60 -0.63
CA TYR A 517 16.12 11.17 -0.12
C TYR A 517 16.15 12.70 0.06
N ILE A 518 17.34 13.30 0.05
CA ILE A 518 17.57 14.75 0.10
C ILE A 518 17.83 15.27 -1.32
N THR A 519 18.82 14.69 -1.99
CA THR A 519 19.35 15.16 -3.27
C THR A 519 18.29 15.12 -4.36
N VAL A 520 17.48 14.06 -4.44
CA VAL A 520 16.43 13.96 -5.47
C VAL A 520 15.38 15.07 -5.33
N PRO A 521 14.72 15.30 -4.17
CA PRO A 521 13.81 16.43 -4.02
C PRO A 521 14.45 17.78 -4.30
N TYR A 522 15.67 18.01 -3.81
CA TYR A 522 16.36 19.29 -3.98
C TYR A 522 16.74 19.55 -5.44
N THR A 523 17.22 18.54 -6.16
CA THR A 523 17.55 18.64 -7.59
C THR A 523 16.32 18.99 -8.42
N ILE A 524 15.19 18.30 -8.23
CA ILE A 524 13.97 18.56 -8.98
C ILE A 524 13.44 19.98 -8.68
N ALA A 525 13.41 20.37 -7.41
CA ALA A 525 12.98 21.70 -6.99
C ALA A 525 13.88 22.81 -7.56
N TRP A 526 15.20 22.61 -7.54
CA TRP A 526 16.19 23.55 -8.07
C TRP A 526 16.08 23.69 -9.58
N LEU A 527 15.97 22.57 -10.31
CA LEU A 527 15.75 22.60 -11.76
C LEU A 527 14.46 23.35 -12.10
N GLY A 528 13.36 23.02 -11.42
CA GLY A 528 12.08 23.70 -11.58
C GLY A 528 12.22 25.22 -11.36
N TYR A 529 12.88 25.63 -10.28
CA TYR A 529 13.11 27.03 -9.96
C TYR A 529 13.92 27.75 -11.04
N LYS A 530 15.05 27.19 -11.49
CA LYS A 530 15.92 27.80 -12.52
C LYS A 530 15.24 27.90 -13.89
N LEU A 531 14.34 26.96 -14.21
CA LEU A 531 13.55 27.00 -15.44
C LEU A 531 12.27 27.85 -15.33
N GLY A 532 11.99 28.44 -14.16
CA GLY A 532 10.74 29.15 -13.90
C GLY A 532 9.50 28.24 -14.01
N TYR A 533 9.67 26.95 -13.71
CA TYR A 533 8.66 25.89 -13.72
C TYR A 533 8.01 25.64 -15.10
N LYS A 534 8.76 25.83 -16.18
CA LYS A 534 8.32 25.69 -17.59
C LYS A 534 8.71 24.36 -18.25
N LEU A 535 9.01 23.34 -17.46
CA LEU A 535 9.24 22.00 -18.00
C LEU A 535 7.92 21.49 -18.60
N ASP A 536 7.95 20.95 -19.82
CA ASP A 536 6.75 20.46 -20.50
C ASP A 536 6.28 19.14 -19.88
N LEU A 537 5.43 19.25 -18.86
CA LEU A 537 4.81 18.10 -18.18
C LEU A 537 3.93 17.29 -19.13
N TYR A 538 3.36 17.90 -20.17
CA TYR A 538 2.54 17.17 -21.13
C TYR A 538 3.39 16.24 -21.97
N LYS A 539 4.56 16.72 -22.41
CA LYS A 539 5.53 15.93 -23.16
C LYS A 539 5.96 14.70 -22.35
N ILE A 540 6.26 14.88 -21.06
CA ILE A 540 6.59 13.77 -20.13
C ILE A 540 5.43 12.78 -20.01
N TRP A 541 4.20 13.27 -19.81
CA TRP A 541 3.00 12.42 -19.78
C TRP A 541 2.81 11.66 -21.11
N LYS A 542 2.99 12.31 -22.26
CA LYS A 542 2.83 11.66 -23.58
C LYS A 542 3.89 10.60 -23.84
N ALA A 543 5.12 10.86 -23.43
CA ALA A 543 6.24 9.93 -23.57
C ALA A 543 6.27 8.83 -22.50
N GLN A 544 5.53 9.00 -21.39
CA GLN A 544 5.58 8.14 -20.20
C GLN A 544 7.02 7.93 -19.67
N SER A 545 7.89 8.90 -19.93
CA SER A 545 9.33 8.87 -19.64
C SER A 545 9.90 10.28 -19.75
N ILE A 546 11.10 10.50 -19.20
CA ILE A 546 11.89 11.71 -19.43
C ILE A 546 12.84 11.52 -20.62
N SER A 547 13.24 12.61 -21.28
CA SER A 547 14.25 12.57 -22.33
C SER A 547 15.64 12.20 -21.78
N GLU A 548 16.51 11.67 -22.64
CA GLU A 548 17.89 11.36 -22.24
C GLU A 548 18.66 12.65 -21.87
N SER A 549 18.46 13.75 -22.61
CA SER A 549 19.06 15.04 -22.29
C SER A 549 18.65 15.55 -20.90
N LEU A 550 17.38 15.37 -20.52
CA LEU A 550 16.89 15.73 -19.19
C LEU A 550 17.48 14.81 -18.12
N ARG A 551 17.62 13.52 -18.43
CA ARG A 551 18.25 12.53 -17.55
C ARG A 551 19.71 12.90 -17.22
N GLU A 552 20.51 13.19 -18.23
CA GLU A 552 21.90 13.63 -18.07
C GLU A 552 21.98 14.93 -17.26
N LYS A 553 21.07 15.88 -17.52
CA LYS A 553 21.02 17.15 -16.79
C LYS A 553 20.67 16.96 -15.32
N LEU A 554 19.73 16.06 -15.00
CA LEU A 554 19.41 15.70 -13.62
C LEU A 554 20.62 15.11 -12.91
N ARG A 555 21.38 14.22 -13.57
CA ARG A 555 22.61 13.63 -13.00
C ARG A 555 23.64 14.69 -12.64
N GLU A 556 23.90 15.63 -13.55
CA GLU A 556 24.82 16.76 -13.33
C GLU A 556 24.40 17.60 -12.10
N ILE A 557 23.11 17.96 -12.02
CA ILE A 557 22.59 18.75 -10.89
C ILE A 557 22.68 17.97 -9.58
N MET A 558 22.37 16.66 -9.58
CA MET A 558 22.47 15.82 -8.37
C MET A 558 23.88 15.80 -7.81
N ILE A 559 24.91 15.65 -8.67
CA ILE A 559 26.32 15.69 -8.24
C ILE A 559 26.65 17.02 -7.56
N CYS A 560 26.20 18.14 -8.13
CA CYS A 560 26.44 19.46 -7.55
C CYS A 560 25.71 19.67 -6.22
N VAL A 561 24.43 19.28 -6.14
CA VAL A 561 23.60 19.40 -4.93
C VAL A 561 24.15 18.53 -3.80
N GLU A 562 24.47 17.26 -4.09
CA GLU A 562 25.06 16.30 -3.15
C GLU A 562 26.33 16.89 -2.52
N ASN A 563 27.27 17.34 -3.37
CA ASN A 563 28.53 17.91 -2.93
C ASN A 563 28.35 19.21 -2.14
N TYR A 564 27.43 20.07 -2.58
CA TYR A 564 27.17 21.34 -1.89
C TYR A 564 26.67 21.11 -0.47
N ILE A 565 25.71 20.18 -0.28
CA ILE A 565 25.17 19.85 1.04
C ILE A 565 26.26 19.26 1.94
N LYS A 566 27.07 18.32 1.43
CA LYS A 566 28.16 17.70 2.21
C LYS A 566 29.16 18.74 2.72
N VAL A 567 29.51 19.73 1.90
CA VAL A 567 30.53 20.74 2.24
C VAL A 567 30.00 21.83 3.18
N HIS A 568 28.73 22.24 3.03
CA HIS A 568 28.19 23.43 3.71
C HIS A 568 27.27 23.13 4.90
N ALA A 569 26.95 21.86 5.16
CA ALA A 569 26.15 21.50 6.32
C ALA A 569 26.82 21.95 7.64
N PRO A 570 26.11 22.69 8.51
CA PRO A 570 26.65 23.14 9.79
C PRO A 570 26.77 21.95 10.76
N GLY A 571 28.01 21.44 10.88
CA GLY A 571 28.28 20.11 11.42
C GLY A 571 27.87 19.04 10.40
N SER A 572 28.46 17.85 10.44
CA SER A 572 28.23 16.79 9.44
C SER A 572 26.80 16.20 9.43
N LEU A 573 25.81 16.91 9.98
CA LEU A 573 24.38 16.56 10.06
C LEU A 573 23.60 17.10 8.87
N TYR A 574 23.95 16.67 7.66
CA TYR A 574 23.31 17.09 6.40
C TYR A 574 21.80 16.81 6.39
N GLY A 575 21.34 15.71 6.99
CA GLY A 575 19.92 15.37 7.09
C GLY A 575 19.10 16.39 7.88
N GLU A 576 19.64 16.90 8.99
CA GLU A 576 18.96 17.90 9.82
C GLU A 576 18.98 19.29 9.20
N TRP A 577 20.06 19.65 8.51
CA TRP A 577 20.11 20.89 7.77
C TRP A 577 19.13 20.87 6.59
N ALA A 578 19.04 19.77 5.84
CA ALA A 578 18.15 19.62 4.70
C ALA A 578 16.65 19.67 5.05
N LYS A 579 16.27 19.44 6.32
CA LYS A 579 14.91 19.62 6.83
C LYS A 579 14.56 21.10 7.10
N LYS A 580 15.55 22.00 7.09
CA LYS A 580 15.38 23.45 7.35
C LYS A 580 15.26 24.22 6.04
N GLU A 581 14.51 25.32 6.09
CA GLU A 581 14.34 26.22 4.95
C GLU A 581 15.67 26.87 4.54
N ASP A 582 16.57 27.11 5.49
CA ASP A 582 17.90 27.69 5.26
C ASP A 582 18.75 26.90 4.26
N CYS A 583 18.71 25.57 4.31
CA CYS A 583 19.42 24.71 3.35
C CYS A 583 18.88 24.92 1.93
N TRP A 584 17.56 24.96 1.80
CA TRP A 584 16.92 25.23 0.51
C TRP A 584 17.27 26.62 -0.03
N ASN A 585 17.22 27.65 0.79
CA ASN A 585 17.62 29.00 0.39
C ASN A 585 19.10 29.04 -0.05
N ALA A 586 20.00 28.38 0.67
CA ALA A 586 21.42 28.33 0.34
C ALA A 586 21.69 27.66 -1.02
N ILE A 587 20.98 26.57 -1.35
CA ILE A 587 21.11 25.87 -2.64
C ILE A 587 20.46 26.66 -3.77
N LYS A 588 19.32 27.29 -3.51
CA LYS A 588 18.57 28.10 -4.48
C LYS A 588 19.40 29.26 -5.04
N GLU A 589 20.24 29.85 -4.20
CA GLU A 589 21.16 30.94 -4.57
C GLU A 589 22.32 30.46 -5.46
N GLN A 590 22.60 29.16 -5.53
CA GLN A 590 23.66 28.62 -6.38
C GLN A 590 23.22 28.50 -7.84
N ASP A 591 24.13 28.77 -8.77
CA ASP A 591 23.98 28.49 -10.20
C ASP A 591 24.67 27.20 -10.64
N PHE A 592 25.62 26.68 -9.83
CA PHE A 592 26.44 25.50 -10.10
C PHE A 592 27.19 25.52 -11.45
N GLY A 593 27.19 26.63 -12.18
CA GLY A 593 27.75 26.71 -13.53
C GLY A 593 26.99 25.88 -14.57
N ILE A 594 25.74 25.49 -14.29
CA ILE A 594 24.96 24.58 -15.13
C ILE A 594 24.19 25.36 -16.20
N TYR A 595 24.34 24.94 -17.46
CA TYR A 595 23.61 25.51 -18.61
C TYR A 595 22.50 24.56 -19.10
N PHE A 596 21.37 25.13 -19.52
CA PHE A 596 20.14 24.39 -19.86
C PHE A 596 19.88 24.23 -21.38
N HIS A 597 20.82 24.64 -22.23
CA HIS A 597 20.63 24.58 -23.70
C HIS A 597 20.29 23.16 -24.20
N SER A 598 20.84 22.11 -23.56
CA SER A 598 20.61 20.71 -23.94
C SER A 598 19.19 20.21 -23.67
N ILE A 599 18.40 20.91 -22.84
CA ILE A 599 17.03 20.53 -22.46
C ILE A 599 15.98 21.52 -23.00
N ASN A 600 16.35 22.40 -23.93
CA ASN A 600 15.42 23.38 -24.51
C ASN A 600 14.18 22.72 -25.14
N ASP A 601 14.35 21.54 -25.74
CA ASP A 601 13.26 20.78 -26.34
C ASP A 601 12.29 20.19 -25.31
N ASP A 602 12.68 20.14 -24.03
CA ASP A 602 11.86 19.67 -22.92
C ASP A 602 11.10 20.80 -22.21
N LEU A 603 11.25 22.04 -22.69
CA LEU A 603 10.55 23.22 -22.17
C LEU A 603 9.28 23.53 -22.98
N GLU A 604 8.31 24.14 -22.31
CA GLU A 604 7.08 24.61 -22.97
C GLU A 604 7.38 25.71 -24.01
N ILE A 605 6.93 25.50 -25.26
CA ILE A 605 7.04 26.50 -26.34
C ILE A 605 5.82 27.43 -26.32
N LYS A 606 6.05 28.74 -26.14
CA LYS A 606 4.98 29.76 -26.19
C LYS A 606 4.25 29.70 -27.54
N GLY A 607 2.94 29.45 -27.51
CA GLY A 607 2.05 29.44 -28.69
C GLY A 607 1.90 28.08 -29.39
N GLN A 608 2.66 27.06 -28.99
CA GLN A 608 2.57 25.67 -29.48
C GLN A 608 2.05 24.68 -28.43
N GLY A 609 1.48 25.18 -27.32
CA GLY A 609 0.85 24.31 -26.33
C GLY A 609 -0.28 23.51 -26.97
N TYR A 610 -0.15 22.19 -27.01
CA TYR A 610 -1.27 21.30 -27.31
C TYR A 610 -2.45 21.73 -26.44
N LYS A 611 -3.57 22.14 -27.04
CA LYS A 611 -4.78 22.44 -26.29
C LYS A 611 -5.25 21.14 -25.63
N ARG A 612 -4.85 20.92 -24.38
CA ARG A 612 -5.38 19.83 -23.56
C ARG A 612 -6.87 20.11 -23.38
N VAL A 613 -7.71 19.24 -23.94
CA VAL A 613 -9.15 19.35 -23.78
C VAL A 613 -9.48 18.86 -22.39
N LYS A 614 -10.17 19.69 -21.60
CA LYS A 614 -10.71 19.23 -20.31
C LYS A 614 -11.83 18.26 -20.60
N ILE A 615 -11.74 17.07 -20.01
CA ILE A 615 -12.84 16.10 -20.04
C ILE A 615 -13.96 16.68 -19.16
N THR A 616 -15.18 16.76 -19.69
CA THR A 616 -16.32 17.26 -18.91
C THR A 616 -16.78 16.22 -17.88
N GLU A 617 -17.49 16.65 -16.82
CA GLU A 617 -18.07 15.70 -15.84
C GLU A 617 -18.99 14.67 -16.53
N ASP A 618 -19.75 15.08 -17.55
CA ASP A 618 -20.61 14.20 -18.34
C ASP A 618 -19.82 13.15 -19.13
N GLU A 619 -18.66 13.52 -19.69
CA GLU A 619 -17.76 12.59 -20.39
C GLU A 619 -17.08 11.62 -19.41
N MET A 620 -16.73 12.08 -18.20
CA MET A 620 -16.20 11.21 -17.14
C MET A 620 -17.24 10.19 -16.67
N VAL A 621 -18.48 10.63 -16.44
CA VAL A 621 -19.60 9.75 -16.07
C VAL A 621 -19.90 8.78 -17.21
N SER A 622 -19.89 9.24 -18.47
CA SER A 622 -20.10 8.38 -19.64
C SER A 622 -19.00 7.31 -19.76
N ALA A 623 -17.74 7.67 -19.49
CA ALA A 623 -16.64 6.72 -19.50
C ALA A 623 -16.69 5.72 -18.33
N GLU A 624 -17.14 6.15 -17.14
CA GLU A 624 -17.39 5.29 -15.98
C GLU A 624 -18.51 4.29 -16.28
N VAL A 625 -19.64 4.76 -16.83
CA VAL A 625 -20.75 3.91 -17.27
C VAL A 625 -20.30 2.92 -18.35
N LYS A 626 -19.48 3.36 -19.31
CA LYS A 626 -18.93 2.49 -20.35
C LYS A 626 -18.01 1.42 -19.77
N ALA A 627 -17.13 1.76 -18.82
CA ALA A 627 -16.24 0.80 -18.17
C ALA A 627 -17.01 -0.24 -17.34
N LEU A 628 -18.02 0.21 -16.60
CA LEU A 628 -18.94 -0.66 -15.86
C LEU A 628 -19.77 -1.55 -16.82
N GLN A 629 -20.10 -1.05 -18.01
CA GLN A 629 -20.79 -1.83 -19.04
C GLN A 629 -19.88 -2.90 -19.66
N GLU A 630 -18.64 -2.55 -20.00
CA GLU A 630 -17.62 -3.50 -20.45
C GLU A 630 -17.38 -4.59 -19.40
N ARG A 631 -17.38 -4.23 -18.11
CA ARG A 631 -17.29 -5.18 -16.99
C ARG A 631 -18.43 -6.20 -17.01
N LEU A 632 -19.69 -5.77 -17.12
CA LEU A 632 -20.82 -6.72 -17.18
C LEU A 632 -20.77 -7.59 -18.45
N GLN A 633 -20.37 -7.00 -19.59
CA GLN A 633 -20.24 -7.70 -20.86
C GLN A 633 -19.10 -8.72 -20.89
N SER A 634 -18.07 -8.54 -20.05
CA SER A 634 -16.99 -9.52 -19.91
C SER A 634 -17.42 -10.83 -19.25
N VAL A 635 -18.58 -10.83 -18.56
CA VAL A 635 -19.14 -12.01 -17.92
C VAL A 635 -19.93 -12.83 -18.94
N HIS A 636 -19.48 -14.06 -19.20
CA HIS A 636 -20.10 -14.96 -20.16
C HIS A 636 -21.60 -15.22 -19.81
N PRO A 637 -22.52 -15.32 -20.80
CA PRO A 637 -23.94 -15.61 -20.55
C PRO A 637 -24.21 -16.84 -19.67
N LYS A 638 -23.47 -17.94 -19.87
CA LYS A 638 -23.55 -19.16 -19.03
C LYS A 638 -23.14 -18.90 -17.57
N THR A 639 -22.28 -17.91 -17.32
CA THR A 639 -21.90 -17.53 -15.95
C THR A 639 -23.05 -16.79 -15.26
N TRP A 640 -23.82 -15.97 -15.98
CA TRP A 640 -25.04 -15.36 -15.44
C TRP A 640 -26.12 -16.39 -15.08
N GLU A 641 -26.22 -17.49 -15.84
CA GLU A 641 -27.08 -18.62 -15.49
C GLU A 641 -26.64 -19.28 -14.18
N LYS A 642 -25.33 -19.53 -14.01
CA LYS A 642 -24.78 -20.06 -12.75
C LYS A 642 -25.00 -19.12 -11.55
N ILE A 643 -24.88 -17.81 -11.72
CA ILE A 643 -25.19 -16.82 -10.65
C ILE A 643 -26.65 -16.95 -10.21
N GLU A 644 -27.57 -17.16 -11.16
CA GLU A 644 -28.98 -17.37 -10.85
C GLU A 644 -29.23 -18.69 -10.13
N GLU A 645 -28.64 -19.79 -10.62
CA GLU A 645 -28.74 -21.11 -10.02
C GLU A 645 -28.18 -21.13 -8.58
N TRP A 646 -27.02 -20.51 -8.37
CA TRP A 646 -26.42 -20.34 -7.05
C TRP A 646 -27.33 -19.53 -6.13
N GLY A 647 -27.82 -18.38 -6.59
CA GLY A 647 -28.71 -17.53 -5.80
C GLY A 647 -30.03 -18.22 -5.45
N ARG A 648 -30.49 -19.16 -6.30
CA ARG A 648 -31.65 -20.01 -6.05
C ARG A 648 -31.36 -21.09 -5.02
N ALA A 649 -30.23 -21.78 -5.14
CA ALA A 649 -29.84 -22.88 -4.25
C ALA A 649 -29.52 -22.40 -2.82
N THR A 650 -28.90 -21.23 -2.70
CA THR A 650 -28.48 -20.68 -1.39
C THR A 650 -29.53 -19.78 -0.73
N GLY A 651 -30.54 -19.34 -1.48
CA GLY A 651 -31.52 -18.36 -1.00
C GLY A 651 -30.97 -16.94 -0.80
N LYS A 652 -29.70 -16.68 -1.14
CA LYS A 652 -29.02 -15.40 -0.92
C LYS A 652 -29.41 -14.31 -1.92
N LEU A 653 -29.92 -14.68 -3.11
CA LEU A 653 -30.50 -13.72 -4.05
C LEU A 653 -32.02 -13.70 -3.93
N THR A 654 -32.60 -12.50 -3.89
CA THR A 654 -34.05 -12.32 -3.91
C THR A 654 -34.67 -12.89 -5.20
N PRO A 655 -35.97 -13.25 -5.22
CA PRO A 655 -36.65 -13.69 -6.44
C PRO A 655 -36.51 -12.70 -7.60
N TYR A 656 -36.47 -11.39 -7.29
CA TYR A 656 -36.25 -10.33 -8.25
C TYR A 656 -34.82 -10.34 -8.82
N GLN A 657 -33.80 -10.40 -7.97
CA GLN A 657 -32.40 -10.46 -8.40
C GLN A 657 -32.09 -11.72 -9.23
N ARG A 658 -32.67 -12.87 -8.87
CA ARG A 658 -32.55 -14.10 -9.68
C ARG A 658 -33.14 -13.91 -11.08
N THR A 659 -34.34 -13.32 -11.15
CA THR A 659 -34.98 -13.00 -12.44
C THR A 659 -34.11 -12.04 -13.25
N MET A 660 -33.48 -11.08 -12.59
CA MET A 660 -32.62 -10.10 -13.23
C MET A 660 -31.32 -10.71 -13.76
N ALA A 661 -30.63 -11.55 -12.99
CA ALA A 661 -29.43 -12.26 -13.43
C ALA A 661 -29.68 -13.08 -14.70
N ARG A 662 -30.81 -13.81 -14.75
CA ARG A 662 -31.23 -14.56 -15.93
C ARG A 662 -31.53 -13.65 -17.14
N THR A 663 -32.20 -12.52 -16.91
CA THR A 663 -32.52 -11.56 -17.97
C THR A 663 -31.24 -10.93 -18.55
N ILE A 664 -30.28 -10.57 -17.70
CA ILE A 664 -28.98 -10.04 -18.12
C ILE A 664 -28.21 -11.06 -18.97
N GLY A 665 -28.09 -12.31 -18.50
CA GLY A 665 -27.46 -13.39 -19.28
C GLY A 665 -28.14 -13.63 -20.64
N ALA A 666 -29.47 -13.61 -20.67
CA ALA A 666 -30.24 -13.74 -21.91
C ALA A 666 -30.06 -12.55 -22.87
N ASN A 667 -29.86 -11.34 -22.34
CA ASN A 667 -29.59 -10.16 -23.15
C ASN A 667 -28.17 -10.20 -23.74
N PHE A 668 -27.17 -10.63 -22.97
CA PHE A 668 -25.81 -10.79 -23.46
C PHE A 668 -25.66 -11.90 -24.50
N SER A 669 -26.32 -13.05 -24.34
CA SER A 669 -26.31 -14.10 -25.38
C SER A 669 -26.96 -13.65 -26.70
N ARG A 670 -27.84 -12.64 -26.66
CA ARG A 670 -28.51 -12.06 -27.83
C ARG A 670 -27.84 -10.77 -28.32
N ASN A 671 -26.70 -10.40 -27.74
CA ASN A 671 -25.98 -9.15 -28.02
C ASN A 671 -26.87 -7.89 -27.91
N ARG A 672 -27.78 -7.87 -26.92
CA ARG A 672 -28.67 -6.73 -26.63
C ARG A 672 -28.05 -5.84 -25.56
N LYS A 673 -28.29 -4.53 -25.67
CA LYS A 673 -27.94 -3.57 -24.61
C LYS A 673 -28.86 -3.76 -23.40
N LEU A 674 -28.28 -3.60 -22.20
CA LEU A 674 -29.04 -3.57 -20.96
C LEU A 674 -29.75 -2.22 -20.80
N SER A 675 -30.90 -2.22 -20.15
CA SER A 675 -31.55 -1.04 -19.59
C SER A 675 -30.86 -0.59 -18.29
N ASP A 676 -31.09 0.64 -17.86
CA ASP A 676 -30.46 1.20 -16.65
C ASP A 676 -30.76 0.37 -15.40
N ILE A 677 -32.00 -0.13 -15.27
CA ILE A 677 -32.41 -1.00 -14.16
C ILE A 677 -31.68 -2.35 -14.19
N GLU A 678 -31.52 -2.95 -15.37
CA GLU A 678 -30.76 -4.19 -15.55
C GLU A 678 -29.27 -3.98 -15.28
N PHE A 679 -28.73 -2.81 -15.64
CA PHE A 679 -27.35 -2.45 -15.42
C PHE A 679 -27.03 -2.30 -13.92
N ASP A 680 -27.82 -1.52 -13.18
CA ASP A 680 -27.61 -1.29 -11.75
C ASP A 680 -27.76 -2.57 -10.94
N ASN A 681 -28.81 -3.35 -11.22
CA ASN A 681 -28.97 -4.66 -10.59
C ASN A 681 -27.86 -5.62 -11.01
N GLY A 682 -27.40 -5.55 -12.26
CA GLY A 682 -26.28 -6.34 -12.76
C GLY A 682 -25.01 -6.07 -11.97
N GLN A 683 -24.66 -4.81 -11.70
CA GLN A 683 -23.50 -4.47 -10.87
C GLN A 683 -23.65 -5.03 -9.46
N GLN A 684 -24.79 -4.80 -8.82
CA GLN A 684 -25.03 -5.26 -7.44
C GLN A 684 -25.00 -6.78 -7.31
N ILE A 685 -25.65 -7.49 -8.25
CA ILE A 685 -25.68 -8.95 -8.28
C ILE A 685 -24.27 -9.50 -8.53
N LEU A 686 -23.54 -8.90 -9.47
CA LEU A 686 -22.19 -9.33 -9.80
C LEU A 686 -21.22 -9.10 -8.63
N ASP A 687 -21.25 -7.93 -7.99
CA ASP A 687 -20.43 -7.63 -6.81
C ASP A 687 -20.74 -8.59 -5.66
N PHE A 688 -22.03 -8.87 -5.43
CA PHE A 688 -22.47 -9.80 -4.38
C PHE A 688 -22.10 -11.25 -4.67
N ALA A 689 -22.23 -11.70 -5.92
CA ALA A 689 -21.80 -13.04 -6.34
C ALA A 689 -20.27 -13.19 -6.25
N ILE A 690 -19.51 -12.15 -6.56
CA ILE A 690 -18.04 -12.16 -6.40
C ILE A 690 -17.65 -12.27 -4.94
N SER A 691 -18.32 -11.55 -4.03
CA SER A 691 -17.99 -11.59 -2.60
C SER A 691 -18.38 -12.92 -1.94
N GLU A 692 -19.50 -13.52 -2.36
CA GLU A 692 -20.10 -14.66 -1.66
C GLU A 692 -19.89 -16.02 -2.35
N ALA A 693 -19.56 -16.04 -3.65
CA ALA A 693 -19.45 -17.26 -4.46
C ALA A 693 -18.56 -17.08 -5.70
N SER A 694 -17.33 -16.66 -5.46
CA SER A 694 -16.32 -16.39 -6.49
C SER A 694 -16.01 -17.58 -7.43
N GLU A 695 -16.28 -18.81 -6.99
CA GLU A 695 -16.07 -20.05 -7.73
C GLU A 695 -16.93 -20.17 -8.99
N ILE A 696 -18.06 -19.46 -9.05
CA ILE A 696 -18.97 -19.43 -10.21
C ILE A 696 -18.25 -18.94 -11.49
N PHE A 697 -17.21 -18.13 -11.32
CA PHE A 697 -16.50 -17.45 -12.39
C PHE A 697 -15.28 -18.22 -12.92
N PHE A 698 -14.97 -19.41 -12.37
CA PHE A 698 -13.75 -20.15 -12.71
C PHE A 698 -13.82 -20.79 -14.11
N ASP A 699 -14.98 -21.32 -14.50
CA ASP A 699 -15.17 -22.02 -15.79
C ASP A 699 -15.43 -21.06 -16.98
N MET A 700 -15.30 -19.75 -16.75
CA MET A 700 -15.70 -18.75 -17.74
C MET A 700 -14.82 -18.78 -19.01
N GLU A 701 -13.52 -19.07 -18.85
CA GLU A 701 -12.57 -19.16 -19.98
C GLU A 701 -12.92 -20.33 -20.91
N GLU A 702 -13.29 -21.49 -20.36
CA GLU A 702 -13.73 -22.65 -21.15
C GLU A 702 -14.96 -22.33 -22.00
N TYR A 703 -15.85 -21.46 -21.54
CA TYR A 703 -17.02 -21.02 -22.31
C TYR A 703 -16.65 -20.18 -23.53
N PHE A 704 -15.71 -19.25 -23.39
CA PHE A 704 -15.24 -18.44 -24.51
C PHE A 704 -14.40 -19.27 -25.50
N GLU A 705 -13.62 -20.24 -25.02
CA GLU A 705 -12.87 -21.17 -25.86
C GLU A 705 -13.79 -22.10 -26.66
N THR A 706 -14.82 -22.66 -26.01
CA THR A 706 -15.82 -23.48 -26.71
C THR A 706 -16.62 -22.69 -27.74
N ASP A 707 -17.04 -21.47 -27.41
CA ASP A 707 -17.74 -20.59 -28.36
C ASP A 707 -16.85 -20.20 -29.56
N SER A 708 -15.55 -19.99 -29.33
CA SER A 708 -14.56 -19.71 -30.38
C SER A 708 -14.30 -20.93 -31.29
N ALA A 709 -14.22 -22.13 -30.72
CA ALA A 709 -14.03 -23.39 -31.45
C ALA A 709 -15.23 -23.75 -32.35
N ILE A 710 -16.45 -23.38 -31.93
CA ILE A 710 -17.68 -23.56 -32.71
C ILE A 710 -17.70 -22.67 -33.97
N VAL A 711 -17.05 -21.51 -33.95
CA VAL A 711 -16.99 -20.58 -35.09
C VAL A 711 -16.00 -21.04 -36.17
N THR A 712 -14.96 -21.81 -35.81
CA THR A 712 -13.86 -22.22 -36.72
C THR A 712 -14.14 -23.42 -37.63
N VAL A 713 -15.21 -24.21 -37.43
CA VAL A 713 -15.52 -25.37 -38.31
C VAL A 713 -16.58 -25.01 -39.35
N LYS A 714 -16.21 -24.16 -40.30
CA LYS A 714 -17.02 -23.86 -41.50
C LYS A 714 -16.28 -24.38 -42.74
N PRO A 715 -16.86 -25.30 -43.54
CA PRO A 715 -16.17 -25.82 -44.72
C PRO A 715 -15.97 -24.70 -45.75
N GLU A 716 -14.82 -24.72 -46.42
CA GLU A 716 -14.53 -23.80 -47.52
C GLU A 716 -15.50 -24.07 -48.69
N ILE A 717 -16.13 -23.01 -49.21
CA ILE A 717 -17.03 -23.13 -50.38
C ILE A 717 -16.17 -23.34 -51.63
N SER A 718 -15.84 -24.59 -51.91
CA SER A 718 -15.19 -25.01 -53.14
C SER A 718 -16.20 -25.20 -54.27
N LEU A 719 -15.73 -25.14 -55.52
CA LEU A 719 -16.58 -25.40 -56.69
C LEU A 719 -17.20 -26.82 -56.64
N GLU A 720 -16.45 -27.80 -56.13
CA GLU A 720 -16.90 -29.19 -55.95
C GLU A 720 -18.07 -29.28 -54.96
N LEU A 721 -17.98 -28.56 -53.83
CA LEU A 721 -19.05 -28.48 -52.84
C LEU A 721 -20.31 -27.84 -53.44
N VAL A 722 -20.17 -26.75 -54.19
CA VAL A 722 -21.29 -26.09 -54.87
C VAL A 722 -21.94 -27.03 -55.89
N GLN A 723 -21.16 -27.76 -56.69
CA GLN A 723 -21.66 -28.75 -57.65
C GLN A 723 -22.41 -29.90 -56.96
N ALA A 724 -21.88 -30.39 -55.83
CA ALA A 724 -22.54 -31.44 -55.04
C ALA A 724 -23.88 -30.96 -54.47
N ILE A 725 -23.94 -29.71 -53.97
CA ILE A 725 -25.19 -29.09 -53.49
C ILE A 725 -26.21 -28.99 -54.62
N VAL A 726 -25.82 -28.49 -55.80
CA VAL A 726 -26.73 -28.38 -56.96
C VAL A 726 -27.26 -29.74 -57.39
N LYS A 727 -26.39 -30.75 -57.47
CA LYS A 727 -26.77 -32.12 -57.83
C LYS A 727 -27.75 -32.74 -56.83
N TRP A 728 -27.53 -32.49 -55.54
CA TRP A 728 -28.41 -32.97 -54.48
C TRP A 728 -29.75 -32.24 -54.48
N ASP A 729 -29.74 -30.91 -54.61
CA ASP A 729 -30.96 -30.11 -54.56
C ASP A 729 -31.82 -30.28 -55.83
N LYS A 730 -31.22 -30.63 -56.97
CA LYS A 730 -31.96 -31.00 -58.19
C LYS A 730 -32.93 -32.17 -57.96
N LYS A 731 -32.59 -33.09 -57.03
CA LYS A 731 -33.45 -34.21 -56.64
C LYS A 731 -34.39 -33.86 -55.50
N ASN A 732 -33.93 -33.08 -54.51
CA ASN A 732 -34.62 -32.86 -53.24
C ASN A 732 -35.45 -31.56 -53.19
N LYS A 733 -35.22 -30.63 -54.12
CA LYS A 733 -35.93 -29.35 -54.31
C LYS A 733 -36.16 -28.57 -53.01
N LYS A 734 -35.10 -28.32 -52.24
CA LYS A 734 -35.15 -27.63 -50.94
C LYS A 734 -34.66 -26.18 -51.00
N LEU A 735 -33.88 -25.81 -52.01
CA LEU A 735 -33.58 -24.40 -52.30
C LEU A 735 -34.74 -23.77 -53.07
N ARG A 736 -34.96 -22.47 -52.85
CA ARG A 736 -35.90 -21.67 -53.66
C ARG A 736 -35.34 -21.53 -55.08
N GLU A 737 -36.20 -21.30 -56.06
CA GLU A 737 -35.80 -21.28 -57.47
C GLU A 737 -34.62 -20.33 -57.78
N PHE A 738 -34.60 -19.14 -57.17
CA PHE A 738 -33.50 -18.19 -57.34
C PHE A 738 -32.22 -18.61 -56.60
N GLU A 739 -32.33 -19.32 -55.48
CA GLU A 739 -31.19 -19.86 -54.71
C GLU A 739 -30.54 -21.03 -55.47
N TYR A 740 -31.36 -21.92 -56.03
CA TYR A 740 -30.90 -23.01 -56.89
C TYR A 740 -30.22 -22.47 -58.16
N ARG A 741 -30.84 -21.52 -58.87
CA ARG A 741 -30.24 -20.88 -60.05
C ARG A 741 -28.92 -20.21 -59.72
N PHE A 742 -28.82 -19.52 -58.58
CA PHE A 742 -27.57 -18.92 -58.13
C PHE A 742 -26.47 -19.97 -57.89
N MET A 743 -26.78 -21.08 -57.22
CA MET A 743 -25.82 -22.16 -56.99
C MET A 743 -25.43 -22.86 -58.30
N ALA A 744 -26.37 -23.03 -59.24
CA ALA A 744 -26.11 -23.61 -60.56
C ALA A 744 -25.23 -22.69 -61.43
N ASP A 745 -25.45 -21.38 -61.40
CA ASP A 745 -24.62 -20.41 -62.12
C ASP A 745 -23.18 -20.37 -61.57
N LEU A 746 -23.00 -20.59 -60.26
CA LEU A 746 -21.67 -20.77 -59.64
C LEU A 746 -21.03 -22.11 -60.06
N ALA A 747 -21.80 -23.20 -60.05
CA ALA A 747 -21.33 -24.53 -60.45
C ALA A 747 -20.89 -24.62 -61.92
N ASP A 748 -21.61 -23.93 -62.81
CA ASP A 748 -21.36 -23.88 -64.26
C ASP A 748 -20.32 -22.80 -64.64
N GLY A 749 -19.75 -22.08 -63.68
CA GLY A 749 -18.73 -21.05 -63.90
C GLY A 749 -19.25 -19.75 -64.55
N LYS A 750 -20.58 -19.57 -64.66
CA LYS A 750 -21.21 -18.33 -65.15
C LYS A 750 -21.10 -17.19 -64.13
N LYS A 751 -20.87 -17.52 -62.85
CA LYS A 751 -20.53 -16.56 -61.80
C LYS A 751 -19.20 -16.95 -61.13
N PRO A 752 -18.31 -15.97 -60.86
CA PRO A 752 -17.06 -16.24 -60.15
C PRO A 752 -17.29 -16.41 -58.64
N LEU A 753 -16.43 -17.20 -57.99
CA LEU A 753 -16.38 -17.36 -56.53
C LEU A 753 -15.71 -16.15 -55.86
N THR A 754 -16.37 -14.99 -55.92
CA THR A 754 -15.97 -13.82 -55.14
C THR A 754 -16.39 -13.98 -53.68
N GLU A 755 -15.77 -13.25 -52.74
CA GLU A 755 -16.09 -13.30 -51.30
C GLU A 755 -17.60 -13.15 -51.02
N ASN A 756 -18.27 -12.24 -51.74
CA ASN A 756 -19.71 -12.03 -51.62
C ASN A 756 -20.53 -13.25 -52.10
N ASN A 757 -20.12 -13.87 -53.20
CA ASN A 757 -20.78 -15.06 -53.72
C ASN A 757 -20.53 -16.30 -52.84
N ILE A 758 -19.34 -16.41 -52.25
CA ILE A 758 -19.00 -17.43 -51.24
C ILE A 758 -19.90 -17.27 -50.01
N GLY A 759 -20.10 -16.04 -49.53
CA GLY A 759 -21.01 -15.77 -48.40
C GLY A 759 -22.46 -16.17 -48.68
N LEU A 760 -22.96 -15.95 -49.90
CA LEU A 760 -24.30 -16.39 -50.31
C LEU A 760 -24.40 -17.91 -50.49
N ALA A 761 -23.37 -18.53 -51.07
CA ALA A 761 -23.31 -19.99 -51.24
C ALA A 761 -23.23 -20.72 -49.89
N MET A 762 -22.54 -20.13 -48.90
CA MET A 762 -22.48 -20.67 -47.54
C MET A 762 -23.85 -20.70 -46.85
N ARG A 763 -24.67 -19.66 -47.04
CA ARG A 763 -26.05 -19.66 -46.52
C ARG A 763 -26.91 -20.75 -47.16
N ASN A 764 -26.70 -21.03 -48.45
CA ASN A 764 -27.39 -22.11 -49.14
C ASN A 764 -26.89 -23.48 -48.67
N TYR A 765 -25.59 -23.64 -48.42
CA TYR A 765 -25.00 -24.85 -47.82
C TYR A 765 -25.62 -25.15 -46.45
N ASP A 766 -25.66 -24.18 -45.54
CA ASP A 766 -26.27 -24.36 -44.21
C ASP A 766 -27.74 -24.78 -44.32
N LYS A 767 -28.45 -24.27 -45.33
CA LYS A 767 -29.85 -24.61 -45.59
C LYS A 767 -29.99 -26.06 -46.05
N VAL A 768 -29.24 -26.52 -47.06
CA VAL A 768 -29.35 -27.91 -47.54
C VAL A 768 -28.83 -28.93 -46.53
N LYS A 769 -27.83 -28.57 -45.71
CA LYS A 769 -27.31 -29.41 -44.63
C LYS A 769 -28.40 -29.76 -43.61
N ARG A 770 -29.24 -28.78 -43.23
CA ARG A 770 -30.40 -29.01 -42.34
C ARG A 770 -31.42 -30.00 -42.92
N TRP A 771 -31.44 -30.16 -44.25
CA TRP A 771 -32.32 -31.08 -44.95
C TRP A 771 -31.64 -32.42 -45.30
N GLY A 772 -30.46 -32.70 -44.74
CA GLY A 772 -29.79 -33.99 -44.88
C GLY A 772 -28.75 -34.05 -46.00
N PHE A 773 -28.31 -32.92 -46.56
CA PHE A 773 -27.16 -32.92 -47.46
C PHE A 773 -25.88 -33.27 -46.70
N GLN A 774 -25.17 -34.30 -47.16
CA GLN A 774 -23.83 -34.68 -46.72
C GLN A 774 -22.92 -34.75 -47.95
N LEU A 775 -21.71 -34.21 -47.81
CA LEU A 775 -20.67 -34.35 -48.82
C LEU A 775 -19.97 -35.68 -48.55
N ASN A 776 -20.09 -36.65 -49.46
CA ASN A 776 -19.36 -37.90 -49.40
C ASN A 776 -18.00 -37.75 -50.06
#